data_AF-A0A0C9V0X8-F1
#
_entry.id   AF-A0A0C9V0X8-F1
#
_cell.length_a   1.000
_cell.length_b   1.000
_cell.length_c   1.000
_cell.angle_alpha   90.00
_cell.angle_beta   90.00
_cell.angle_gamma   90.00
#
_symmetry.space_group_name_H-M   'P 1'
#
loop_
_entity.id
_entity.type
_entity.pdbx_description
1 polymer ?
#
loop_
_entity_poly.entity_id
_entity_poly.type
_entity_poly.pdbx_seq_one_letter_code
_entity_poly.pdbx_strand_id
1 'polypeptide(L)'
;PSIAFNINLLDLVSINMYYLAPNISGWSLTLECFWKEQGYTLGQQNFIKRCFSNAYQWYNILCDAAAGHVDALINTAVVPVTSDQLQDQPQDHPPPVPVVPTEQPQCPLATPAVSPELAEADAHTPCGEPPKHQQVGVGESMPSPSAAMPAEAPHEGPPPTLKLTRPSEHLCKCCPLCFGGVKPDLRTSRYVLAHVLVAIDANLAQKCLKPRFIDITFAHSQTQFIPDKDVKAMEAHVEEMRKTKAKRSLKINLRLPEDILQECQDSFTAANEEQTKSSVVVFADTGLVAMVCRHDHILWVINMTRPGEKQHYTFALLDRLFAHLPDDWTVGLLYDIACQIERSMAKHGILAKFFACLVFAVSVFHAYGHQWPCQLLYHPHKVEGYGLTDGKGCERIWSWLNKLIPSLLHLCRQWVIDRQILHIMKDNLRTLACYIHRKRKACTKCDSKARKILQDHKVPERELREQWQAQVLSQTASLKCIVEQQEWQSRVVKLDKLVREALYHDDDTYVQFVEELESACQTLDALKECLKQKERSLGVLNPRKLANLKGSEYLQPCMNARVVKTRIRKKLVEQKFERARLEKAYEQQVAVSTLVSHFNRLVQELEGLKARGGIPRGVELPMWLEAQELSRMDVDDPIWVDVMGDEEANNGPPRWMSDEAVRACIPALLERDRVKEELEQLQAEEVTLKSWLREEIDRTLVARAGAGGMFHISLDELL
;
A
#
# COMPACT_ATOMS: atom_id res chain seq x y z
N PRO A 1 38.91 26.85 1.71
CA PRO A 1 37.50 27.14 2.06
C PRO A 1 37.32 28.63 2.38
N SER A 2 36.33 29.30 1.78
CA SER A 2 36.10 30.74 1.98
C SER A 2 35.31 31.07 3.25
N ILE A 3 34.55 30.12 3.79
CA ILE A 3 33.86 30.16 5.10
C ILE A 3 33.89 28.73 5.67
N ALA A 4 34.04 28.60 6.98
CA ALA A 4 33.89 27.33 7.71
C ALA A 4 32.61 27.37 8.57
N PHE A 5 31.90 26.26 8.64
CA PHE A 5 30.71 26.10 9.48
C PHE A 5 30.97 25.05 10.55
N ASN A 6 30.48 25.29 11.76
CA ASN A 6 30.60 24.33 12.86
C ASN A 6 29.76 23.07 12.55
N ILE A 7 30.32 21.88 12.78
CA ILE A 7 29.63 20.61 12.57
C ILE A 7 28.35 20.51 13.40
N ASN A 8 28.36 20.95 14.66
CA ASN A 8 27.19 20.93 15.54
C ASN A 8 26.06 21.81 15.00
N LEU A 9 26.39 22.91 14.32
CA LEU A 9 25.40 23.74 13.63
C LEU A 9 24.80 22.98 12.44
N LEU A 10 25.63 22.35 11.61
CA LEU A 10 25.16 21.56 10.46
C LEU A 10 24.31 20.36 10.91
N ASP A 11 24.66 19.75 12.04
CA ASP A 11 23.91 18.66 12.65
C ASP A 11 22.55 19.13 13.16
N LEU A 12 22.51 20.22 13.94
CA LEU A 12 21.26 20.85 14.41
C LEU A 12 20.33 21.18 13.24
N VAL A 13 20.87 21.78 12.18
CA VAL A 13 20.12 22.12 10.96
C VAL A 13 19.60 20.84 10.29
N SER A 14 20.41 19.80 10.20
CA SER A 14 20.01 18.52 9.59
C SER A 14 18.89 17.85 10.38
N ILE A 15 18.98 17.81 11.71
CA ILE A 15 17.94 17.31 12.59
C ILE A 15 16.66 18.12 12.42
N ASN A 16 16.74 19.44 12.42
CA ASN A 16 15.58 20.32 12.25
C ASN A 16 14.86 20.07 10.91
N MET A 17 15.60 19.85 9.83
CA MET A 17 15.03 19.57 8.50
C MET A 17 14.38 18.19 8.38
N TYR A 18 14.56 17.27 9.35
CA TYR A 18 13.74 16.06 9.42
C TYR A 18 12.34 16.31 9.96
N TYR A 19 12.10 17.44 10.62
CA TYR A 19 10.81 17.81 11.20
C TYR A 19 10.12 18.94 10.43
N LEU A 20 10.88 19.83 9.80
CA LEU A 20 10.37 20.94 8.98
C LEU A 20 10.70 20.78 7.49
N ALA A 21 10.05 21.58 6.65
CA ALA A 21 10.42 21.64 5.24
C ALA A 21 11.88 22.14 5.09
N PRO A 22 12.72 21.49 4.26
CA PRO A 22 14.08 21.93 4.02
C PRO A 22 14.14 23.39 3.58
N ASN A 23 14.79 24.24 4.38
CA ASN A 23 14.84 25.68 4.16
C ASN A 23 16.27 26.23 4.30
N ILE A 24 17.13 25.88 3.34
CA ILE A 24 18.51 26.39 3.26
C ILE A 24 18.52 27.92 3.19
N SER A 25 17.56 28.52 2.45
CA SER A 25 17.47 29.98 2.32
C SER A 25 17.20 30.65 3.67
N GLY A 26 16.25 30.12 4.44
CA GLY A 26 15.93 30.60 5.78
C GLY A 26 17.14 30.57 6.70
N TRP A 27 17.82 29.42 6.80
CA TRP A 27 19.04 29.30 7.60
C TRP A 27 20.15 30.25 7.14
N SER A 28 20.36 30.39 5.84
CA SER A 28 21.38 31.31 5.32
C SER A 28 21.09 32.78 5.63
N LEU A 29 19.82 33.19 5.54
CA LEU A 29 19.38 34.55 5.87
C LEU A 29 19.47 34.79 7.38
N THR A 30 19.08 33.82 8.20
CA THR A 30 19.23 33.90 9.66
C THR A 30 20.69 34.07 10.05
N LEU A 31 21.61 33.30 9.46
CA LEU A 31 23.03 33.44 9.71
C LEU A 31 23.57 34.80 9.24
N GLU A 32 23.14 35.27 8.07
CA GLU A 32 23.51 36.59 7.55
C GLU A 32 23.07 37.71 8.50
N CYS A 33 21.81 37.69 8.93
CA CYS A 33 21.24 38.69 9.84
C CYS A 33 21.89 38.62 11.23
N PHE A 34 22.07 37.42 11.78
CA PHE A 34 22.69 37.22 13.11
C PHE A 34 24.08 37.86 13.19
N TRP A 35 24.94 37.59 12.20
CA TRP A 35 26.27 38.17 12.17
C TRP A 35 26.26 39.67 11.86
N LYS A 36 25.31 40.13 11.03
CA LYS A 36 25.12 41.56 10.74
C LYS A 36 24.73 42.35 11.98
N GLU A 37 23.84 41.83 12.83
CA GLU A 37 23.46 42.46 14.10
C GLU A 37 24.63 42.54 15.08
N GLN A 38 25.60 41.63 14.97
CA GLN A 38 26.85 41.63 15.74
C GLN A 38 27.96 42.50 15.11
N GLY A 39 27.64 43.26 14.06
CA GLY A 39 28.57 44.19 13.40
C GLY A 39 29.46 43.57 12.31
N TYR A 40 29.25 42.30 11.95
CA TYR A 40 30.04 41.62 10.91
C TYR A 40 29.33 41.66 9.54
N THR A 41 30.11 41.80 8.45
CA THR A 41 29.60 41.72 7.08
C THR A 41 30.27 40.57 6.34
N LEU A 42 29.47 39.63 5.82
CA LEU A 42 29.94 38.34 5.29
C LEU A 42 29.90 38.27 3.76
N GLY A 43 30.09 39.40 3.08
CA GLY A 43 30.21 39.50 1.62
C GLY A 43 28.91 39.87 0.88
N GLN A 44 28.88 39.64 -0.44
CA GLN A 44 27.74 39.96 -1.30
C GLN A 44 26.50 39.10 -1.00
N GLN A 45 25.33 39.64 -1.30
CA GLN A 45 24.04 38.97 -1.18
C GLN A 45 24.08 37.62 -1.94
N ASN A 46 23.73 36.52 -1.26
CA ASN A 46 23.80 35.11 -1.70
C ASN A 46 25.16 34.38 -1.53
N PHE A 47 26.24 35.04 -1.10
CA PHE A 47 27.52 34.36 -0.87
C PHE A 47 27.43 33.31 0.24
N ILE A 48 26.85 33.70 1.40
CA ILE A 48 26.63 32.80 2.54
C ILE A 48 25.73 31.64 2.14
N LYS A 49 24.63 31.92 1.41
CA LYS A 49 23.71 30.88 0.94
C LYS A 49 24.40 29.81 0.12
N ARG A 50 25.27 30.19 -0.83
CA ARG A 50 26.04 29.22 -1.63
C ARG A 50 27.01 28.42 -0.78
N CYS A 51 27.79 29.10 0.08
CA CYS A 51 28.76 28.43 0.96
C CYS A 51 28.07 27.46 1.93
N PHE A 52 26.99 27.90 2.56
CA PHE A 52 26.20 27.12 3.50
C PHE A 52 25.51 25.94 2.82
N SER A 53 24.90 26.14 1.65
CA SER A 53 24.28 25.07 0.87
C SER A 53 25.28 23.97 0.54
N ASN A 54 26.47 24.35 0.05
CA ASN A 54 27.52 23.40 -0.28
C ASN A 54 28.04 22.68 0.97
N ALA A 55 28.31 23.41 2.06
CA ALA A 55 28.81 22.82 3.30
C ALA A 55 27.79 21.86 3.92
N TYR A 56 26.51 22.26 3.98
CA TYR A 56 25.41 21.42 4.45
C TYR A 56 25.27 20.16 3.60
N GLN A 57 25.33 20.29 2.27
CA GLN A 57 25.22 19.14 1.37
C GLN A 57 26.37 18.15 1.57
N TRP A 58 27.63 18.61 1.56
CA TRP A 58 28.79 17.74 1.76
C TRP A 58 28.86 17.14 3.16
N TYR A 59 28.44 17.88 4.19
CA TYR A 59 28.31 17.35 5.54
C TYR A 59 27.38 16.14 5.57
N ASN A 60 26.20 16.26 4.95
CA ASN A 60 25.25 15.16 4.94
C ASN A 60 25.71 13.98 4.09
N ILE A 61 26.35 14.21 2.93
CA ILE A 61 26.99 13.15 2.15
C ILE A 61 28.04 12.41 2.99
N LEU A 62 28.84 13.13 3.78
CA LEU A 62 29.82 12.54 4.68
C LEU A 62 29.14 11.70 5.78
N CYS A 63 28.08 12.21 6.40
CA CYS A 63 27.31 11.46 7.40
C CYS A 63 26.70 10.18 6.80
N ASP A 64 26.08 10.26 5.62
CA ASP A 64 25.48 9.12 4.93
C ASP A 64 26.55 8.08 4.53
N ALA A 65 27.72 8.54 4.07
CA ALA A 65 28.85 7.67 3.75
C ALA A 65 29.46 7.01 4.98
N ALA A 66 29.61 7.74 6.08
CA ALA A 66 30.09 7.21 7.36
C ALA A 66 29.12 6.17 7.93
N ALA A 67 27.81 6.44 7.91
CA ALA A 67 26.78 5.49 8.31
C ALA A 67 26.82 4.22 7.44
N GLY A 68 26.93 4.37 6.12
CA GLY A 68 27.07 3.25 5.19
C GLY A 68 28.33 2.41 5.44
N HIS A 69 29.44 3.06 5.82
CA HIS A 69 30.68 2.35 6.17
C HIS A 69 30.53 1.53 7.46
N VAL A 70 29.92 2.12 8.51
CA VAL A 70 29.62 1.41 9.76
C VAL A 70 28.70 0.22 9.51
N ASP A 71 27.63 0.42 8.74
CA ASP A 71 26.70 -0.63 8.34
C ASP A 71 27.40 -1.78 7.60
N ALA A 72 28.36 -1.48 6.73
CA ALA A 72 29.12 -2.49 6.01
C ALA A 72 30.03 -3.30 6.95
N LEU A 73 30.65 -2.65 7.94
CA LEU A 73 31.45 -3.33 8.97
C LEU A 73 30.58 -4.25 9.84
N ILE A 74 29.40 -3.80 10.25
CA ILE A 74 28.46 -4.61 11.04
C ILE A 74 27.97 -5.81 10.23
N ASN A 75 27.61 -5.59 8.96
CA ASN A 75 27.10 -6.66 8.09
C ASN A 75 28.16 -7.71 7.72
N THR A 76 29.44 -7.33 7.70
CA THR A 76 30.56 -8.24 7.35
C THR A 76 31.12 -8.98 8.56
N ALA A 77 30.79 -8.55 9.79
CA ALA A 77 31.11 -9.27 11.01
C ALA A 77 30.36 -10.61 11.06
N VAL A 78 31.02 -11.67 10.59
CA VAL A 78 30.52 -13.04 10.67
C VAL A 78 30.43 -13.45 12.13
N VAL A 79 29.24 -13.78 12.60
CA VAL A 79 29.07 -14.56 13.84
C VAL A 79 29.53 -15.99 13.51
N PRO A 80 30.62 -16.52 14.10
CA PRO A 80 30.95 -17.92 13.93
C PRO A 80 29.86 -18.74 14.62
N VAL A 81 28.98 -19.35 13.83
CA VAL A 81 28.06 -20.37 14.33
C VAL A 81 28.91 -21.60 14.68
N THR A 82 29.42 -21.67 15.91
CA THR A 82 29.93 -22.93 16.45
C THR A 82 28.75 -23.87 16.59
N SER A 83 28.69 -24.89 15.74
CA SER A 83 27.62 -25.90 15.66
C SER A 83 27.59 -26.88 16.84
N ASP A 84 27.90 -26.43 18.06
CA ASP A 84 28.14 -27.32 19.22
C ASP A 84 27.31 -27.01 20.48
N GLN A 85 26.22 -26.24 20.38
CA GLN A 85 25.30 -26.04 21.52
C GLN A 85 23.83 -26.31 21.19
N LEU A 86 23.59 -27.42 20.48
CA LEU A 86 22.28 -28.09 20.48
C LEU A 86 22.46 -29.53 21.00
N GLN A 87 22.90 -29.68 22.25
CA GLN A 87 22.67 -30.90 23.04
C GLN A 87 22.34 -30.54 24.49
N ASP A 88 21.14 -30.96 24.89
CA ASP A 88 20.57 -31.12 26.24
C ASP A 88 21.22 -30.43 27.44
N GLN A 89 20.48 -29.51 28.05
CA GLN A 89 20.59 -29.20 29.49
C GLN A 89 19.18 -29.29 30.12
N PRO A 90 18.98 -30.02 31.23
CA PRO A 90 17.67 -30.20 31.87
C PRO A 90 17.16 -28.90 32.50
N GLN A 91 15.83 -28.80 32.64
CA GLN A 91 15.16 -27.75 33.39
C GLN A 91 15.60 -27.76 34.86
N ASP A 92 16.41 -26.78 35.26
CA ASP A 92 16.59 -26.41 36.66
C ASP A 92 15.82 -25.12 36.97
N HIS A 93 14.99 -25.19 38.00
CA HIS A 93 14.22 -24.07 38.52
C HIS A 93 15.13 -22.92 38.98
N PRO A 94 14.75 -21.65 38.79
CA PRO A 94 15.53 -20.53 39.30
C PRO A 94 15.43 -20.46 40.84
N PRO A 95 16.52 -20.12 41.55
CA PRO A 95 16.47 -19.88 42.99
C PRO A 95 15.70 -18.57 43.28
N PRO A 96 15.11 -18.42 44.48
CA PRO A 96 14.30 -17.25 44.80
C PRO A 96 15.17 -16.00 44.93
N VAL A 97 14.75 -14.94 44.25
CA VAL A 97 15.34 -13.60 44.33
C VAL A 97 15.12 -13.01 45.74
N PRO A 98 16.14 -12.45 46.41
CA PRO A 98 15.94 -11.71 47.66
C PRO A 98 15.19 -10.40 47.37
N VAL A 99 14.08 -10.20 48.06
CA VAL A 99 13.36 -8.93 48.09
C VAL A 99 14.17 -7.92 48.90
N VAL A 100 14.54 -6.79 48.29
CA VAL A 100 15.05 -5.60 48.99
C VAL A 100 14.13 -4.42 48.64
N PRO A 101 13.78 -3.54 49.61
CA PRO A 101 12.61 -2.68 49.52
C PRO A 101 12.83 -1.45 48.64
N THR A 102 11.72 -0.99 48.07
CA THR A 102 11.53 0.23 47.29
C THR A 102 11.96 1.48 48.06
N GLU A 103 13.00 2.17 47.61
CA GLU A 103 13.25 3.58 47.93
C GLU A 103 13.10 4.43 46.67
N GLN A 104 12.27 5.47 46.78
CA GLN A 104 11.99 6.44 45.73
C GLN A 104 13.19 7.36 45.50
N PRO A 105 13.55 7.71 44.25
CA PRO A 105 14.60 8.71 44.02
C PRO A 105 14.06 10.12 44.27
N GLN A 106 14.60 10.77 45.31
CA GLN A 106 14.53 12.22 45.46
C GLN A 106 15.56 12.88 44.54
N CYS A 107 15.14 13.85 43.72
CA CYS A 107 16.02 14.74 42.97
C CYS A 107 16.76 15.73 43.88
N PRO A 108 18.06 15.97 43.65
CA PRO A 108 18.69 17.23 44.05
C PRO A 108 19.07 18.11 42.84
N LEU A 109 18.62 19.36 42.89
CA LEU A 109 19.06 20.48 42.05
C LEU A 109 20.58 20.69 42.14
N ALA A 110 21.23 20.91 41.00
CA ALA A 110 22.62 21.34 40.92
C ALA A 110 22.75 22.87 41.01
N THR A 111 23.62 23.36 41.90
CA THR A 111 24.17 24.72 41.93
C THR A 111 25.54 24.77 41.22
N PRO A 112 25.96 25.94 40.69
CA PRO A 112 27.05 26.04 39.73
C PRO A 112 28.42 26.19 40.40
N ALA A 113 29.44 25.52 39.85
CA ALA A 113 30.84 25.66 40.27
C ALA A 113 31.64 26.56 39.31
N VAL A 114 32.52 27.34 39.91
CA VAL A 114 33.26 28.52 39.43
C VAL A 114 34.60 28.12 38.77
N SER A 115 35.02 28.88 37.76
CA SER A 115 36.33 28.81 37.07
C SER A 115 37.53 29.19 37.97
N PRO A 116 38.77 28.83 37.60
CA PRO A 116 39.94 29.61 38.00
C PRO A 116 40.74 30.19 36.83
N GLU A 117 41.26 31.39 37.09
CA GLU A 117 42.05 32.29 36.25
C GLU A 117 43.57 32.01 36.26
N LEU A 118 44.27 32.74 35.40
CA LEU A 118 45.65 32.68 34.90
C LEU A 118 46.80 32.88 35.91
N ALA A 119 48.00 32.44 35.50
CA ALA A 119 49.29 33.03 35.90
C ALA A 119 50.28 33.08 34.70
N GLU A 120 50.89 34.25 34.50
CA GLU A 120 51.91 34.61 33.50
C GLU A 120 53.35 34.36 34.03
N ALA A 121 54.34 34.15 33.13
CA ALA A 121 55.66 34.83 33.13
C ALA A 121 56.60 34.39 31.96
N ASP A 122 56.96 35.37 31.13
CA ASP A 122 58.27 35.76 30.53
C ASP A 122 59.13 34.91 29.56
N ALA A 123 59.16 35.44 28.33
CA ALA A 123 60.20 35.71 27.31
C ALA A 123 61.68 35.21 27.40
N HIS A 124 62.22 34.72 26.25
CA HIS A 124 63.34 35.31 25.47
C HIS A 124 63.76 34.45 24.23
N THR A 125 63.45 34.97 23.01
CA THR A 125 64.23 35.19 21.74
C THR A 125 65.28 34.17 21.19
N PRO A 126 65.71 34.14 19.89
CA PRO A 126 65.16 34.64 18.59
C PRO A 126 65.15 33.63 17.38
N CYS A 127 64.53 34.11 16.29
CA CYS A 127 64.51 33.65 14.89
C CYS A 127 65.83 33.19 14.24
N GLY A 128 65.70 32.30 13.24
CA GLY A 128 66.62 32.12 12.11
C GLY A 128 65.87 32.01 10.78
N GLU A 129 66.24 32.84 9.82
CA GLU A 129 65.69 32.99 8.45
C GLU A 129 66.25 31.95 7.44
N PRO A 130 65.69 31.86 6.20
CA PRO A 130 65.76 30.68 5.32
C PRO A 130 66.85 30.75 4.24
N PRO A 131 67.18 29.64 3.54
CA PRO A 131 67.91 29.69 2.29
C PRO A 131 67.00 29.61 1.05
N LYS A 132 67.57 30.12 -0.03
CA LYS A 132 66.96 30.66 -1.25
C LYS A 132 66.79 29.62 -2.37
N HIS A 133 65.92 30.00 -3.30
CA HIS A 133 65.74 29.45 -4.66
C HIS A 133 67.02 29.02 -5.38
N GLN A 134 66.92 27.89 -6.10
CA GLN A 134 67.66 27.66 -7.34
C GLN A 134 66.70 27.10 -8.40
N GLN A 135 66.54 27.84 -9.49
CA GLN A 135 65.90 27.44 -10.75
C GLN A 135 66.98 27.04 -11.75
N VAL A 136 66.88 25.83 -12.34
CA VAL A 136 67.33 25.41 -13.69
C VAL A 136 66.54 24.10 -13.95
N GLY A 137 65.93 23.72 -15.07
CA GLY A 137 65.87 24.18 -16.45
C GLY A 137 65.50 22.94 -17.30
N VAL A 138 64.33 23.00 -17.95
CA VAL A 138 63.73 22.25 -19.09
C VAL A 138 64.44 21.01 -19.69
N GLY A 139 63.67 19.94 -19.98
CA GLY A 139 64.06 18.88 -20.93
C GLY A 139 63.09 17.69 -21.08
N GLU A 140 62.17 17.81 -22.03
CA GLU A 140 61.50 16.79 -22.88
C GLU A 140 61.54 15.28 -22.53
N SER A 141 60.36 14.63 -22.53
CA SER A 141 59.97 13.59 -23.54
C SER A 141 58.85 12.66 -23.02
N MET A 142 57.76 12.62 -23.78
CA MET A 142 56.71 11.58 -23.69
C MET A 142 57.25 10.24 -24.21
N PRO A 143 56.68 9.12 -23.73
CA PRO A 143 56.26 8.09 -24.66
C PRO A 143 54.85 7.56 -24.37
N SER A 144 53.98 7.63 -25.39
CA SER A 144 52.98 6.58 -25.70
C SER A 144 53.73 5.42 -26.40
N PRO A 145 53.33 4.13 -26.35
CA PRO A 145 52.00 3.57 -26.70
C PRO A 145 51.59 2.43 -25.72
N SER A 146 50.45 1.74 -25.77
CA SER A 146 49.85 0.98 -26.87
C SER A 146 48.47 0.47 -26.43
N ALA A 147 47.52 0.51 -27.36
CA ALA A 147 46.19 -0.07 -27.21
C ALA A 147 46.28 -1.61 -27.21
N ALA A 148 45.65 -2.24 -26.22
CA ALA A 148 45.29 -3.64 -26.25
C ALA A 148 43.79 -3.75 -25.93
N MET A 149 43.01 -4.18 -26.92
CA MET A 149 41.60 -4.53 -26.76
C MET A 149 41.50 -5.80 -25.90
N PRO A 150 40.63 -5.87 -24.88
CA PRO A 150 40.27 -7.14 -24.27
C PRO A 150 39.31 -7.88 -25.19
N ALA A 151 39.64 -9.15 -25.45
CA ALA A 151 38.85 -10.09 -26.23
C ALA A 151 37.43 -10.28 -25.67
N GLU A 152 36.47 -10.49 -26.59
CA GLU A 152 35.09 -10.88 -26.29
C GLU A 152 35.04 -12.11 -25.38
N ALA A 153 34.49 -11.95 -24.18
CA ALA A 153 34.13 -13.07 -23.32
C ALA A 153 32.83 -13.72 -23.85
N PRO A 154 32.69 -15.05 -23.81
CA PRO A 154 31.52 -15.74 -24.31
C PRO A 154 30.26 -15.31 -23.55
N HIS A 155 29.15 -15.18 -24.27
CA HIS A 155 27.81 -14.99 -23.72
C HIS A 155 27.48 -16.04 -22.65
N GLU A 156 27.69 -15.70 -21.38
CA GLU A 156 27.02 -16.40 -20.28
C GLU A 156 25.59 -15.88 -20.20
N GLY A 157 24.63 -16.82 -20.23
CA GLY A 157 23.22 -16.53 -19.98
C GLY A 157 23.00 -15.92 -18.58
N PRO A 158 21.77 -15.49 -18.27
CA PRO A 158 21.47 -14.89 -16.97
C PRO A 158 21.91 -15.85 -15.84
N PRO A 159 22.63 -15.35 -14.82
CA PRO A 159 23.12 -16.19 -13.74
C PRO A 159 21.94 -16.89 -13.07
N PRO A 160 22.09 -18.17 -12.66
CA PRO A 160 21.04 -18.86 -11.93
C PRO A 160 20.74 -18.07 -10.66
N THR A 161 19.49 -17.63 -10.50
CA THR A 161 19.01 -16.96 -9.29
C THR A 161 19.23 -17.92 -8.11
N LEU A 162 20.20 -17.61 -7.26
CA LEU A 162 20.42 -18.30 -6.01
C LEU A 162 19.13 -18.25 -5.20
N LYS A 163 18.54 -19.42 -4.91
CA LYS A 163 17.34 -19.50 -4.08
C LYS A 163 17.66 -18.94 -2.71
N LEU A 164 16.95 -17.88 -2.32
CA LEU A 164 17.09 -17.28 -1.00
C LEU A 164 16.51 -18.23 0.05
N THR A 165 17.24 -18.48 1.13
CA THR A 165 16.75 -19.26 2.29
C THR A 165 16.04 -18.39 3.33
N ARG A 166 16.33 -17.09 3.33
CA ARG A 166 15.70 -16.06 4.16
C ARG A 166 15.51 -14.77 3.36
N PRO A 167 14.64 -13.84 3.79
CA PRO A 167 14.52 -12.53 3.16
C PRO A 167 15.87 -11.82 3.05
N SER A 168 16.02 -10.99 2.01
CA SER A 168 17.26 -10.25 1.79
C SER A 168 17.59 -9.29 2.94
N GLU A 169 18.88 -9.01 3.14
CA GLU A 169 19.35 -8.08 4.19
C GLU A 169 18.72 -6.68 4.06
N HIS A 170 18.45 -6.23 2.83
CA HIS A 170 17.76 -4.98 2.58
C HIS A 170 16.35 -4.96 3.22
N LEU A 171 15.56 -6.01 3.02
CA LEU A 171 14.23 -6.11 3.62
C LEU A 171 14.31 -6.25 5.15
N CYS A 172 15.27 -7.01 5.68
CA CYS A 172 15.52 -7.12 7.11
C CYS A 172 15.76 -5.75 7.75
N LYS A 173 16.61 -4.92 7.12
CA LYS A 173 16.86 -3.53 7.56
C LYS A 173 15.63 -2.64 7.43
N CYS A 174 14.80 -2.86 6.41
CA CYS A 174 13.58 -2.07 6.23
C CYS A 174 12.55 -2.36 7.33
N CYS A 175 12.29 -3.63 7.62
CA CYS A 175 11.36 -4.01 8.68
C CYS A 175 11.73 -5.37 9.29
N PRO A 176 12.31 -5.38 10.51
CA PRO A 176 12.71 -6.63 11.15
C PRO A 176 11.51 -7.48 11.56
N LEU A 177 10.35 -6.90 11.86
CA LEU A 177 9.14 -7.67 12.21
C LEU A 177 8.64 -8.54 11.05
N CYS A 178 8.72 -8.03 9.82
CA CYS A 178 8.30 -8.79 8.63
C CYS A 178 9.38 -9.75 8.11
N PHE A 179 10.65 -9.33 8.17
CA PHE A 179 11.70 -9.94 7.36
C PHE A 179 12.92 -10.42 8.16
N GLY A 180 13.05 -10.02 9.43
CA GLY A 180 14.25 -10.28 10.24
C GLY A 180 14.39 -11.71 10.76
N GLY A 181 13.45 -12.60 10.47
CA GLY A 181 13.41 -13.96 11.01
C GLY A 181 13.15 -15.01 9.96
N VAL A 182 13.08 -16.26 10.41
CA VAL A 182 12.63 -17.37 9.56
C VAL A 182 11.15 -17.21 9.19
N LYS A 183 10.72 -17.95 8.18
CA LYS A 183 9.32 -18.00 7.75
C LYS A 183 8.39 -18.26 8.94
N PRO A 184 7.38 -17.40 9.20
CA PRO A 184 6.46 -17.61 10.31
C PRO A 184 5.56 -18.81 10.06
N ASP A 185 5.34 -19.62 11.10
CA ASP A 185 4.41 -20.76 11.06
C ASP A 185 3.02 -20.29 11.47
N LEU A 186 2.20 -19.96 10.48
CA LEU A 186 0.87 -19.39 10.65
C LEU A 186 -0.19 -20.46 10.36
N ARG A 187 -0.95 -20.87 11.39
CA ARG A 187 -1.84 -22.05 11.37
C ARG A 187 -3.32 -21.73 11.57
N THR A 188 -3.68 -20.50 11.90
CA THR A 188 -5.08 -20.14 12.22
C THR A 188 -6.00 -20.15 10.99
N SER A 189 -5.48 -19.84 9.80
CA SER A 189 -6.25 -19.83 8.55
C SER A 189 -6.33 -21.21 7.91
N ARG A 190 -7.50 -21.53 7.32
CA ARG A 190 -7.73 -22.82 6.64
C ARG A 190 -7.09 -22.89 5.26
N TYR A 191 -6.71 -21.75 4.67
CA TYR A 191 -6.37 -21.66 3.24
C TYR A 191 -5.07 -20.91 2.93
N VAL A 192 -4.11 -20.88 3.88
CA VAL A 192 -2.80 -20.19 3.82
C VAL A 192 -2.89 -18.73 4.26
N LEU A 193 -2.18 -18.38 5.34
CA LEU A 193 -1.94 -17.00 5.75
C LEU A 193 -0.80 -16.41 4.89
N ALA A 194 -0.96 -15.16 4.48
CA ALA A 194 0.14 -14.42 3.90
C ALA A 194 1.22 -14.20 4.97
N HIS A 195 2.45 -14.63 4.71
CA HIS A 195 3.56 -14.48 5.66
C HIS A 195 3.95 -13.00 5.82
N VAL A 196 3.77 -12.22 4.76
CA VAL A 196 4.03 -10.78 4.74
C VAL A 196 2.85 -10.06 4.10
N LEU A 197 2.45 -8.96 4.72
CA LEU A 197 1.43 -8.06 4.21
C LEU A 197 2.07 -6.76 3.76
N VAL A 198 1.81 -6.38 2.51
CA VAL A 198 2.29 -5.13 1.90
C VAL A 198 1.12 -4.32 1.35
N ALA A 199 1.24 -3.00 1.41
CA ALA A 199 0.30 -2.08 0.79
C ALA A 199 1.03 -1.26 -0.29
N ILE A 200 0.32 -0.99 -1.39
CA ILE A 200 0.79 -0.11 -2.46
C ILE A 200 -0.17 1.06 -2.56
N ASP A 201 0.36 2.25 -2.84
CA ASP A 201 -0.45 3.42 -3.15
C ASP A 201 0.35 4.42 -3.99
N ALA A 202 -0.36 5.30 -4.69
CA ALA A 202 0.21 6.35 -5.51
C ALA A 202 -0.19 7.75 -5.02
N ASN A 203 0.78 8.66 -4.99
CA ASN A 203 0.58 10.04 -4.59
C ASN A 203 0.93 11.01 -5.72
N LEU A 204 -0.11 11.56 -6.34
CA LEU A 204 -0.01 12.54 -7.42
C LEU A 204 0.27 13.97 -6.94
N ALA A 205 0.29 14.25 -5.63
CA ALA A 205 0.65 15.57 -5.11
C ALA A 205 2.16 15.81 -5.11
N GLN A 206 2.96 14.74 -5.08
CA GLN A 206 4.43 14.77 -5.05
C GLN A 206 5.04 15.02 -6.45
N LYS A 207 4.59 16.05 -7.16
CA LYS A 207 5.06 16.40 -8.51
C LYS A 207 6.41 17.11 -8.47
N CYS A 208 7.22 16.94 -9.51
CA CYS A 208 8.52 17.60 -9.67
C CYS A 208 8.54 18.43 -10.96
N LEU A 209 8.98 19.70 -10.92
CA LEU A 209 9.07 20.53 -12.14
C LEU A 209 10.27 20.09 -12.99
N LYS A 210 10.17 20.30 -14.31
CA LYS A 210 11.34 20.11 -15.17
C LYS A 210 12.46 21.07 -14.77
N PRO A 211 13.71 20.57 -14.65
CA PRO A 211 14.83 21.42 -14.30
C PRO A 211 15.12 22.41 -15.44
N ARG A 212 15.49 23.65 -15.07
CA ARG A 212 15.92 24.69 -16.04
C ARG A 212 17.40 24.57 -16.42
N PHE A 213 18.19 23.79 -15.66
CA PHE A 213 19.63 23.58 -15.83
C PHE A 213 19.99 22.11 -15.51
N ILE A 214 21.08 21.59 -16.10
CA ILE A 214 21.63 20.27 -15.77
C ILE A 214 22.40 20.40 -14.46
N ASP A 215 22.03 19.63 -13.44
CA ASP A 215 22.66 19.65 -12.11
C ASP A 215 23.31 18.30 -11.80
N ILE A 216 24.20 18.28 -10.80
CA ILE A 216 24.88 17.07 -10.35
C ILE A 216 23.89 16.18 -9.61
N THR A 217 23.54 15.02 -10.18
CA THR A 217 22.69 14.02 -9.51
C THR A 217 23.49 13.28 -8.45
N PHE A 218 23.14 13.48 -7.17
CA PHE A 218 23.65 12.67 -6.07
C PHE A 218 22.64 11.56 -5.75
N ALA A 219 23.05 10.32 -5.92
CA ALA A 219 22.30 9.17 -5.46
C ALA A 219 22.61 8.92 -3.98
N HIS A 220 21.58 8.68 -3.17
CA HIS A 220 21.78 8.20 -1.81
C HIS A 220 22.34 6.77 -1.86
N SER A 221 23.34 6.45 -1.04
CA SER A 221 23.98 5.12 -1.01
C SER A 221 23.00 4.00 -0.62
N GLN A 222 21.98 4.35 0.14
CA GLN A 222 20.87 3.48 0.56
C GLN A 222 19.53 3.98 -0.01
N THR A 223 19.47 4.23 -1.33
CA THR A 223 18.23 4.72 -1.94
C THR A 223 17.11 3.68 -1.86
N GLN A 224 15.90 4.14 -1.57
CA GLN A 224 14.68 3.31 -1.61
C GLN A 224 13.99 3.37 -2.98
N PHE A 225 14.54 4.12 -3.92
CA PHE A 225 13.98 4.24 -5.26
C PHE A 225 14.40 3.07 -6.15
N ILE A 226 13.43 2.49 -6.85
CA ILE A 226 13.72 1.52 -7.92
C ILE A 226 14.31 2.29 -9.11
N PRO A 227 15.42 1.79 -9.71
CA PRO A 227 16.01 2.41 -10.89
C PRO A 227 15.01 2.52 -12.05
N ASP A 228 14.99 3.67 -12.73
CA ASP A 228 14.13 3.92 -13.90
C ASP A 228 14.27 2.86 -15.01
N LYS A 229 15.47 2.28 -15.14
CA LYS A 229 15.75 1.20 -16.10
C LYS A 229 14.85 -0.01 -15.83
N ASP A 230 14.69 -0.40 -14.57
CA ASP A 230 13.92 -1.58 -14.16
C ASP A 230 12.42 -1.33 -14.34
N VAL A 231 11.96 -0.11 -14.01
CA VAL A 231 10.57 0.31 -14.24
C VAL A 231 10.22 0.30 -15.72
N LYS A 232 11.10 0.83 -16.59
CA LYS A 232 10.92 0.82 -18.05
C LYS A 232 10.95 -0.60 -18.62
N ALA A 233 11.80 -1.48 -18.09
CA ALA A 233 11.82 -2.88 -18.48
C ALA A 233 10.50 -3.57 -18.16
N MET A 234 9.93 -3.33 -16.97
CA MET A 234 8.61 -3.83 -16.60
C MET A 234 7.50 -3.23 -17.48
N GLU A 235 7.56 -1.94 -17.81
CA GLU A 235 6.60 -1.32 -18.74
C GLU A 235 6.62 -2.03 -20.10
N ALA A 236 7.80 -2.23 -20.68
CA ALA A 236 7.96 -2.94 -21.96
C ALA A 236 7.45 -4.39 -21.88
N HIS A 237 7.73 -5.09 -20.76
CA HIS A 237 7.25 -6.45 -20.54
C HIS A 237 5.71 -6.51 -20.49
N VAL A 238 5.07 -5.60 -19.76
CA VAL A 238 3.61 -5.52 -19.65
C VAL A 238 2.97 -5.19 -21.00
N GLU A 239 3.53 -4.25 -21.75
CA GLU A 239 3.07 -3.92 -23.11
C GLU A 239 3.16 -5.12 -24.05
N GLU A 240 4.25 -5.90 -23.98
CA GLU A 240 4.43 -7.10 -24.79
C GLU A 240 3.41 -8.19 -24.44
N MET A 241 3.21 -8.45 -23.15
CA MET A 241 2.21 -9.42 -22.66
C MET A 241 0.77 -9.01 -23.01
N ARG A 242 0.47 -7.70 -23.07
CA ARG A 242 -0.83 -7.18 -23.51
C ARG A 242 -1.02 -7.33 -25.03
N LYS A 243 0.05 -7.25 -25.85
CA LYS A 243 0.01 -7.42 -27.31
C LYS A 243 -0.13 -8.87 -27.76
N THR A 244 0.42 -9.82 -27.01
CA THR A 244 0.31 -11.24 -27.35
C THR A 244 -1.15 -11.70 -27.20
N LYS A 245 -1.89 -11.77 -28.31
CA LYS A 245 -3.30 -12.22 -28.38
C LYS A 245 -3.49 -13.52 -27.59
N ALA A 246 -4.24 -13.46 -26.49
CA ALA A 246 -5.17 -14.44 -25.88
C ALA A 246 -4.92 -15.97 -25.94
N LYS A 247 -3.81 -16.48 -26.47
CA LYS A 247 -3.49 -17.92 -26.49
C LYS A 247 -3.00 -18.42 -25.12
N ARG A 248 -2.77 -17.51 -24.17
CA ARG A 248 -2.34 -17.78 -22.79
C ARG A 248 -3.23 -17.07 -21.75
N SER A 249 -4.53 -16.90 -21.99
CA SER A 249 -5.42 -16.67 -20.86
C SER A 249 -5.34 -17.93 -20.00
N LEU A 250 -4.60 -17.86 -18.90
CA LEU A 250 -4.67 -18.90 -17.89
C LEU A 250 -6.13 -18.93 -17.46
N LYS A 251 -6.78 -20.10 -17.54
CA LYS A 251 -8.13 -20.31 -16.99
C LYS A 251 -8.06 -20.26 -15.45
N ILE A 252 -7.57 -19.16 -14.90
CA ILE A 252 -7.65 -18.85 -13.49
C ILE A 252 -9.08 -18.37 -13.28
N ASN A 253 -9.80 -19.08 -12.42
CA ASN A 253 -11.11 -18.64 -11.98
C ASN A 253 -10.89 -17.38 -11.13
N LEU A 254 -11.17 -16.22 -11.72
CA LEU A 254 -11.24 -14.97 -10.98
C LEU A 254 -12.26 -15.11 -9.85
N ARG A 255 -11.97 -14.46 -8.71
CA ARG A 255 -12.87 -14.46 -7.55
C ARG A 255 -14.23 -13.85 -7.88
N LEU A 256 -14.21 -12.84 -8.76
CA LEU A 256 -15.40 -12.17 -9.24
C LEU A 256 -15.64 -12.40 -10.73
N PRO A 257 -16.92 -12.38 -11.13
CA PRO A 257 -17.31 -12.25 -12.53
C PRO A 257 -16.73 -11.01 -13.22
N GLU A 258 -16.45 -11.12 -14.52
CA GLU A 258 -15.84 -10.06 -15.34
C GLU A 258 -16.72 -8.80 -15.42
N ASP A 259 -18.04 -8.95 -15.41
CA ASP A 259 -19.00 -7.85 -15.42
C ASP A 259 -18.89 -6.97 -14.18
N ILE A 260 -18.84 -7.58 -12.99
CA ILE A 260 -18.65 -6.86 -11.71
C ILE A 260 -17.29 -6.18 -11.67
N LEU A 261 -16.24 -6.84 -12.18
CA LEU A 261 -14.91 -6.25 -12.26
C LEU A 261 -14.88 -5.05 -13.21
N GLN A 262 -15.63 -5.09 -14.32
CA GLN A 262 -15.76 -3.95 -15.22
C GLN A 262 -16.48 -2.78 -14.53
N GLU A 263 -17.58 -3.04 -13.82
CA GLU A 263 -18.27 -2.00 -13.04
C GLU A 263 -17.38 -1.37 -11.95
N CYS A 264 -16.52 -2.17 -11.30
CA CYS A 264 -15.54 -1.66 -10.34
C CYS A 264 -14.51 -0.74 -11.03
N GLN A 265 -14.04 -1.11 -12.22
CA GLN A 265 -13.12 -0.29 -13.00
C GLN A 265 -13.75 1.05 -13.41
N ASP A 266 -15.01 1.02 -13.84
CA ASP A 266 -15.74 2.21 -14.30
C ASP A 266 -16.09 3.15 -13.12
N SER A 267 -16.29 2.59 -11.92
CA SER A 267 -16.64 3.34 -10.71
C SER A 267 -15.44 4.01 -10.04
N PHE A 268 -14.24 3.44 -10.19
CA PHE A 268 -13.04 3.93 -9.50
C PHE A 268 -12.16 4.76 -10.43
N THR A 269 -12.16 6.08 -10.23
CA THR A 269 -11.41 7.04 -11.07
C THR A 269 -9.90 6.78 -11.15
N ALA A 270 -9.29 6.08 -10.17
CA ALA A 270 -7.87 5.70 -10.23
C ALA A 270 -7.62 4.41 -11.03
N ALA A 271 -8.64 3.56 -11.23
CA ALA A 271 -8.55 2.37 -12.09
C ALA A 271 -8.59 2.72 -13.58
N ASN A 272 -8.95 3.96 -13.92
CA ASN A 272 -9.07 4.42 -15.29
C ASN A 272 -7.73 4.98 -15.79
N GLU A 273 -6.95 4.15 -16.49
CA GLU A 273 -5.63 4.50 -17.06
C GLU A 273 -5.71 5.72 -18.01
N GLU A 274 -6.89 6.07 -18.53
CA GLU A 274 -7.09 7.10 -19.56
C GLU A 274 -7.25 8.54 -19.03
N GLN A 275 -7.43 8.76 -17.72
CA GLN A 275 -7.60 10.11 -17.18
C GLN A 275 -6.28 10.77 -16.75
N THR A 276 -5.73 11.58 -17.67
CA THR A 276 -4.51 12.37 -17.50
C THR A 276 -4.69 13.52 -16.49
N LYS A 277 -4.46 13.29 -15.19
CA LYS A 277 -4.57 14.32 -14.13
C LYS A 277 -3.36 15.29 -14.03
N SER A 278 -2.36 15.17 -14.91
CA SER A 278 -1.19 16.06 -14.93
C SER A 278 -0.55 16.18 -16.31
N SER A 279 -0.18 17.39 -16.72
CA SER A 279 0.54 17.62 -17.98
C SER A 279 2.03 17.29 -17.85
N VAL A 280 2.53 16.38 -18.71
CA VAL A 280 3.98 16.07 -18.87
C VAL A 280 4.77 17.28 -19.37
N VAL A 281 4.08 18.31 -19.85
CA VAL A 281 4.72 19.52 -20.39
C VAL A 281 5.50 20.24 -19.29
N VAL A 282 4.95 20.35 -18.08
CA VAL A 282 5.47 21.17 -16.98
C VAL A 282 6.30 20.35 -15.97
N PHE A 283 5.91 19.10 -15.74
CA PHE A 283 6.49 18.26 -14.69
C PHE A 283 7.42 17.19 -15.27
N ALA A 284 8.56 16.98 -14.59
CA ALA A 284 9.46 15.84 -14.84
C ALA A 284 8.88 14.56 -14.20
N ASP A 285 8.42 14.67 -12.95
CA ASP A 285 7.72 13.60 -12.24
C ASP A 285 6.27 14.02 -11.99
N THR A 286 5.32 13.15 -12.32
CA THR A 286 3.89 13.39 -12.12
C THR A 286 3.37 12.90 -10.77
N GLY A 287 4.19 12.21 -9.99
CA GLY A 287 3.86 11.66 -8.68
C GLY A 287 4.86 10.61 -8.19
N LEU A 288 4.52 9.94 -7.09
CA LEU A 288 5.24 8.79 -6.53
C LEU A 288 4.31 7.59 -6.40
N VAL A 289 4.85 6.38 -6.55
CA VAL A 289 4.19 5.14 -6.11
C VAL A 289 5.09 4.50 -5.05
N ALA A 290 4.54 4.05 -3.93
CA ALA A 290 5.31 3.36 -2.90
C ALA A 290 4.69 2.03 -2.53
N MET A 291 5.56 1.11 -2.07
CA MET A 291 5.20 -0.10 -1.36
C MET A 291 5.66 0.02 0.09
N VAL A 292 4.75 -0.27 1.01
CA VAL A 292 5.02 -0.31 2.46
C VAL A 292 4.61 -1.67 3.04
N CYS A 293 5.23 -2.09 4.14
CA CYS A 293 4.72 -3.22 4.92
C CYS A 293 3.58 -2.80 5.87
N ARG A 294 2.92 -3.77 6.53
CA ARG A 294 1.87 -3.53 7.54
C ARG A 294 2.32 -2.74 8.79
N HIS A 295 3.63 -2.55 8.97
CA HIS A 295 4.23 -1.76 10.05
C HIS A 295 4.56 -0.32 9.63
N ASP A 296 4.09 0.11 8.46
CA ASP A 296 4.31 1.46 7.91
C ASP A 296 5.79 1.76 7.58
N HIS A 297 6.58 0.72 7.27
CA HIS A 297 7.93 0.88 6.74
C HIS A 297 7.91 0.82 5.21
N ILE A 298 8.58 1.79 4.58
CA ILE A 298 8.74 1.84 3.12
C ILE A 298 9.72 0.76 2.69
N LEU A 299 9.31 -0.05 1.72
CA LEU A 299 10.17 -1.04 1.09
C LEU A 299 10.81 -0.45 -0.16
N TRP A 300 10.00 0.15 -1.04
CA TRP A 300 10.48 0.80 -2.26
C TRP A 300 9.55 1.92 -2.71
N VAL A 301 10.12 2.85 -3.48
CA VAL A 301 9.43 3.97 -4.12
C VAL A 301 9.76 4.00 -5.62
N ILE A 302 8.82 4.43 -6.44
CA ILE A 302 9.00 4.69 -7.88
C ILE A 302 8.60 6.12 -8.19
N ASN A 303 9.42 6.80 -9.00
CA ASN A 303 9.04 8.07 -9.63
C ASN A 303 8.09 7.80 -10.81
N MET A 304 6.94 8.48 -10.81
CA MET A 304 6.02 8.42 -11.95
C MET A 304 6.49 9.41 -13.02
N THR A 305 7.07 8.91 -14.11
CA THR A 305 7.58 9.75 -15.22
C THR A 305 6.55 9.95 -16.33
N ARG A 306 5.47 9.18 -16.32
CA ARG A 306 4.33 9.30 -17.24
C ARG A 306 3.05 9.57 -16.45
N PRO A 307 2.10 10.36 -17.00
CA PRO A 307 0.85 10.64 -16.32
C PRO A 307 0.01 9.38 -16.14
N GLY A 308 -0.71 9.33 -15.04
CA GLY A 308 -1.63 8.25 -14.71
C GLY A 308 -0.99 7.16 -13.86
N GLU A 309 -1.79 6.55 -13.00
CA GLU A 309 -1.43 5.38 -12.20
C GLU A 309 -1.48 4.14 -13.09
N LYS A 310 -0.38 3.88 -13.81
CA LYS A 310 -0.27 2.70 -14.66
C LYS A 310 0.06 1.46 -13.83
N GLN A 311 -0.55 0.32 -14.16
CA GLN A 311 -0.36 -0.94 -13.43
C GLN A 311 1.09 -1.46 -13.42
N HIS A 312 1.93 -1.07 -14.39
CA HIS A 312 3.33 -1.52 -14.45
C HIS A 312 4.17 -1.07 -13.26
N TYR A 313 3.82 0.04 -12.58
CA TYR A 313 4.49 0.44 -11.35
C TYR A 313 4.28 -0.59 -10.24
N THR A 314 3.04 -1.04 -10.07
CA THR A 314 2.69 -2.12 -9.13
C THR A 314 3.41 -3.42 -9.48
N PHE A 315 3.46 -3.80 -10.76
CA PHE A 315 4.19 -5.01 -11.18
C PHE A 315 5.69 -4.91 -10.95
N ALA A 316 6.30 -3.72 -11.13
CA ALA A 316 7.71 -3.51 -10.85
C ALA A 316 8.02 -3.65 -9.36
N LEU A 317 7.16 -3.10 -8.49
CA LEU A 317 7.30 -3.25 -7.04
C LEU A 317 7.14 -4.72 -6.60
N LEU A 318 6.19 -5.45 -7.18
CA LEU A 318 5.99 -6.87 -6.87
C LEU A 318 7.15 -7.75 -7.35
N ASP A 319 7.61 -7.57 -8.58
CA ASP A 319 8.76 -8.35 -9.09
C ASP A 319 10.02 -8.07 -8.27
N ARG A 320 10.22 -6.80 -7.84
CA ARG A 320 11.28 -6.45 -6.90
C ARG A 320 11.11 -7.12 -5.55
N LEU A 321 9.91 -7.10 -4.96
CA LEU A 321 9.65 -7.75 -3.67
C LEU A 321 9.97 -9.25 -3.72
N PHE A 322 9.46 -9.96 -4.73
CA PHE A 322 9.69 -11.40 -4.86
C PHE A 322 11.15 -11.75 -5.16
N ALA A 323 11.93 -10.87 -5.83
CA ALA A 323 13.37 -11.07 -5.99
C ALA A 323 14.14 -11.01 -4.65
N HIS A 324 13.54 -10.43 -3.61
CA HIS A 324 14.13 -10.28 -2.28
C HIS A 324 13.53 -11.24 -1.23
N LEU A 325 12.64 -12.14 -1.64
CA LEU A 325 11.99 -13.14 -0.79
C LEU A 325 12.33 -14.57 -1.23
N PRO A 326 12.30 -15.55 -0.31
CA PRO A 326 12.33 -16.96 -0.67
C PRO A 326 11.10 -17.39 -1.48
N ASP A 327 11.26 -18.37 -2.38
CA ASP A 327 10.23 -18.84 -3.32
C ASP A 327 8.97 -19.39 -2.63
N ASP A 328 9.09 -19.83 -1.38
CA ASP A 328 8.00 -20.45 -0.61
C ASP A 328 7.20 -19.45 0.23
N TRP A 329 7.49 -18.15 0.14
CA TRP A 329 6.78 -17.09 0.86
C TRP A 329 5.55 -16.59 0.09
N THR A 330 4.39 -16.73 0.73
CA THR A 330 3.15 -16.06 0.32
C THR A 330 3.10 -14.60 0.78
N VAL A 331 2.75 -13.70 -0.14
CA VAL A 331 2.56 -12.25 0.09
C VAL A 331 1.08 -11.89 -0.02
N GLY A 332 0.58 -11.07 0.90
CA GLY A 332 -0.73 -10.46 0.85
C GLY A 332 -0.62 -9.00 0.42
N LEU A 333 -1.15 -8.67 -0.75
CA LEU A 333 -1.17 -7.32 -1.28
C LEU A 333 -2.48 -6.60 -0.89
N LEU A 334 -2.33 -5.39 -0.35
CA LEU A 334 -3.39 -4.39 -0.16
C LEU A 334 -3.20 -3.27 -1.19
N TYR A 335 -4.19 -3.05 -2.04
CA TYR A 335 -4.15 -1.94 -2.99
C TYR A 335 -5.56 -1.50 -3.38
N ASP A 336 -5.73 -0.20 -3.62
CA ASP A 336 -7.01 0.42 -3.96
C ASP A 336 -7.69 -0.24 -5.16
N ILE A 337 -6.91 -0.72 -6.12
CA ILE A 337 -7.39 -1.42 -7.31
C ILE A 337 -6.90 -2.88 -7.36
N ALA A 338 -6.71 -3.53 -6.20
CA ALA A 338 -6.20 -4.90 -6.13
C ALA A 338 -7.00 -5.90 -6.98
N CYS A 339 -8.34 -5.77 -7.05
CA CYS A 339 -9.19 -6.59 -7.91
C CYS A 339 -8.85 -6.44 -9.40
N GLN A 340 -8.46 -5.24 -9.84
CA GLN A 340 -8.06 -4.97 -11.22
C GLN A 340 -6.64 -5.46 -11.50
N ILE A 341 -5.75 -5.44 -10.50
CA ILE A 341 -4.41 -6.03 -10.61
C ILE A 341 -4.52 -7.55 -10.79
N GLU A 342 -5.29 -8.25 -9.95
CA GLU A 342 -5.51 -9.69 -10.10
C GLU A 342 -6.13 -10.04 -11.45
N ARG A 343 -7.17 -9.29 -11.87
CA ARG A 343 -7.80 -9.42 -13.20
C ARG A 343 -6.79 -9.28 -14.33
N SER A 344 -5.99 -8.21 -14.31
CA SER A 344 -4.99 -7.92 -15.35
C SER A 344 -3.91 -8.99 -15.43
N MET A 345 -3.41 -9.44 -14.27
CA MET A 345 -2.45 -10.53 -14.22
C MET A 345 -3.03 -11.82 -14.80
N ALA A 346 -4.22 -12.24 -14.37
CA ALA A 346 -4.86 -13.47 -14.87
C ALA A 346 -5.15 -13.40 -16.38
N LYS A 347 -5.65 -12.26 -16.86
CA LYS A 347 -6.03 -12.04 -18.26
C LYS A 347 -4.82 -12.06 -19.20
N HIS A 348 -3.70 -11.46 -18.78
CA HIS A 348 -2.52 -11.27 -19.62
C HIS A 348 -1.36 -12.20 -19.25
N GLY A 349 -1.48 -13.02 -18.21
CA GLY A 349 -0.40 -13.87 -17.71
C GLY A 349 0.80 -13.08 -17.14
N ILE A 350 0.58 -11.84 -16.71
CA ILE A 350 1.64 -10.99 -16.14
C ILE A 350 2.04 -11.56 -14.78
N LEU A 351 3.34 -11.73 -14.55
CA LEU A 351 3.88 -12.28 -13.29
C LEU A 351 3.28 -13.65 -12.90
N ALA A 352 2.94 -14.50 -13.88
CA ALA A 352 2.23 -15.75 -13.63
C ALA A 352 2.92 -16.71 -12.64
N LYS A 353 4.26 -16.63 -12.53
CA LYS A 353 5.06 -17.37 -11.54
C LYS A 353 4.63 -17.11 -10.09
N PHE A 354 4.03 -15.96 -9.80
CA PHE A 354 3.69 -15.53 -8.44
C PHE A 354 2.22 -15.75 -8.05
N PHE A 355 1.39 -16.31 -8.92
CA PHE A 355 -0.04 -16.47 -8.61
C PHE A 355 -0.33 -17.34 -7.40
N ALA A 356 0.44 -18.41 -7.22
CA ALA A 356 0.23 -19.32 -6.09
C ALA A 356 0.65 -18.72 -4.75
N CYS A 357 1.51 -17.69 -4.76
CA CYS A 357 2.08 -17.07 -3.58
C CYS A 357 1.61 -15.61 -3.39
N LEU A 358 0.58 -15.16 -4.09
CA LEU A 358 0.07 -13.79 -3.99
C LEU A 358 -1.43 -13.79 -3.72
N VAL A 359 -1.83 -13.11 -2.66
CA VAL A 359 -3.23 -12.91 -2.26
C VAL A 359 -3.56 -11.42 -2.37
N PHE A 360 -4.78 -11.10 -2.80
CA PHE A 360 -5.22 -9.73 -3.04
C PHE A 360 -6.35 -9.32 -2.09
N ALA A 361 -6.25 -8.08 -1.60
CA ALA A 361 -7.30 -7.37 -0.88
C ALA A 361 -7.28 -5.89 -1.23
N VAL A 362 -8.43 -5.23 -1.15
CA VAL A 362 -8.54 -3.78 -1.28
C VAL A 362 -8.42 -3.15 0.10
N SER A 363 -7.57 -2.12 0.23
CA SER A 363 -7.40 -1.38 1.49
C SER A 363 -8.75 -0.96 2.09
N VAL A 364 -8.90 -1.08 3.41
CA VAL A 364 -10.22 -1.05 4.12
C VAL A 364 -11.08 0.14 3.71
N PHE A 365 -10.47 1.32 3.60
CA PHE A 365 -11.21 2.55 3.29
C PHE A 365 -11.59 2.68 1.82
N HIS A 366 -10.79 2.11 0.93
CA HIS A 366 -11.02 2.14 -0.51
C HIS A 366 -12.01 1.08 -0.95
N ALA A 367 -12.13 -0.02 -0.20
CA ALA A 367 -13.10 -1.09 -0.48
C ALA A 367 -14.54 -0.57 -0.60
N TYR A 368 -14.93 0.45 0.18
CA TYR A 368 -16.26 1.07 0.07
C TYR A 368 -16.55 1.75 -1.27
N GLY A 369 -15.50 2.10 -2.04
CA GLY A 369 -15.63 2.64 -3.40
C GLY A 369 -15.88 1.58 -4.47
N HIS A 370 -15.77 0.29 -4.12
CA HIS A 370 -16.01 -0.83 -5.04
C HIS A 370 -17.43 -1.36 -4.96
N GLN A 371 -17.83 -2.13 -5.97
CA GLN A 371 -19.11 -2.82 -5.98
C GLN A 371 -19.24 -3.77 -4.79
N TRP A 372 -20.48 -3.96 -4.32
CA TRP A 372 -20.76 -4.81 -3.16
C TRP A 372 -20.14 -6.22 -3.23
N PRO A 373 -20.21 -6.95 -4.37
CA PRO A 373 -19.59 -8.28 -4.45
C PRO A 373 -18.07 -8.22 -4.30
N CYS A 374 -17.43 -7.13 -4.76
CA CYS A 374 -16.00 -6.89 -4.55
C CYS A 374 -15.67 -6.69 -3.07
N GLN A 375 -16.51 -5.98 -2.33
CA GLN A 375 -16.35 -5.84 -0.88
C GLN A 375 -16.41 -7.19 -0.16
N LEU A 376 -17.24 -8.13 -0.61
CA LEU A 376 -17.32 -9.47 0.01
C LEU A 376 -16.04 -10.30 -0.19
N LEU A 377 -15.39 -10.18 -1.35
CA LEU A 377 -14.27 -11.05 -1.75
C LEU A 377 -12.88 -10.41 -1.71
N TYR A 378 -12.80 -9.08 -1.52
CA TYR A 378 -11.54 -8.34 -1.45
C TYR A 378 -11.40 -7.48 -0.18
N HIS A 379 -12.41 -7.36 0.68
CA HIS A 379 -12.25 -6.60 1.91
C HIS A 379 -11.41 -7.40 2.94
N PRO A 380 -10.33 -6.86 3.52
CA PRO A 380 -9.40 -7.61 4.37
C PRO A 380 -10.03 -8.14 5.66
N HIS A 381 -11.07 -7.49 6.19
CA HIS A 381 -11.82 -8.05 7.33
C HIS A 381 -12.80 -9.18 6.95
N LYS A 382 -13.08 -9.40 5.66
CA LYS A 382 -13.97 -10.46 5.16
C LYS A 382 -13.19 -11.64 4.58
N VAL A 383 -11.99 -11.37 4.04
CA VAL A 383 -11.08 -12.36 3.46
C VAL A 383 -10.09 -12.88 4.51
N GLU A 384 -9.83 -14.18 4.52
CA GLU A 384 -8.85 -14.80 5.43
C GLU A 384 -7.42 -14.36 5.09
N GLY A 385 -6.56 -14.22 6.11
CA GLY A 385 -5.12 -14.00 5.90
C GLY A 385 -4.60 -12.56 6.10
N TYR A 386 -5.48 -11.60 6.40
CA TYR A 386 -5.09 -10.18 6.56
C TYR A 386 -5.16 -9.69 8.01
N GLY A 387 -5.71 -10.49 8.94
CA GLY A 387 -5.91 -10.09 10.33
C GLY A 387 -6.69 -8.78 10.43
N LEU A 388 -6.17 -7.82 11.20
CA LEU A 388 -6.75 -6.48 11.36
C LEU A 388 -5.92 -5.41 10.62
N THR A 389 -5.29 -5.78 9.51
CA THR A 389 -4.52 -4.86 8.67
C THR A 389 -5.45 -3.97 7.86
N ASP A 390 -5.24 -2.64 7.92
CA ASP A 390 -6.08 -1.66 7.24
C ASP A 390 -5.60 -1.27 5.84
N GLY A 391 -4.34 -1.55 5.51
CA GLY A 391 -3.71 -1.18 4.24
C GLY A 391 -3.39 0.32 4.11
N LYS A 392 -3.38 1.06 5.22
CA LYS A 392 -3.24 2.54 5.23
C LYS A 392 -1.82 3.09 5.41
N GLY A 393 -0.81 2.25 5.28
CA GLY A 393 0.56 2.64 5.58
C GLY A 393 1.06 3.75 4.66
N CYS A 394 0.72 3.68 3.38
CA CYS A 394 1.15 4.69 2.41
C CYS A 394 0.58 6.07 2.72
N GLU A 395 -0.69 6.19 3.11
CA GLU A 395 -1.29 7.48 3.45
C GLU A 395 -0.64 8.13 4.67
N ARG A 396 -0.18 7.33 5.65
CA ARG A 396 0.61 7.83 6.79
C ARG A 396 1.96 8.37 6.33
N ILE A 397 2.66 7.64 5.46
CA ILE A 397 3.91 8.08 4.84
C ILE A 397 3.70 9.38 4.06
N TRP A 398 2.64 9.48 3.25
CA TRP A 398 2.33 10.67 2.49
C TRP A 398 2.11 11.88 3.39
N SER A 399 1.40 11.69 4.51
CA SER A 399 1.22 12.74 5.51
C SER A 399 2.56 13.28 6.04
N TRP A 400 3.52 12.40 6.34
CA TRP A 400 4.86 12.80 6.77
C TRP A 400 5.68 13.50 5.69
N LEU A 401 5.54 13.07 4.43
CA LEU A 401 6.25 13.65 3.29
C LEU A 401 5.58 14.93 2.74
N ASN A 402 4.35 15.27 3.16
CA ASN A 402 3.61 16.42 2.63
C ASN A 402 4.34 17.75 2.79
N LYS A 403 5.10 17.93 3.88
CA LYS A 403 5.92 19.13 4.11
C LYS A 403 7.01 19.35 3.06
N LEU A 404 7.38 18.28 2.34
CA LEU A 404 8.39 18.34 1.29
C LEU A 404 7.82 18.83 -0.04
N ILE A 405 6.49 18.74 -0.25
CA ILE A 405 5.84 19.09 -1.53
C ILE A 405 6.20 20.51 -1.99
N PRO A 406 6.13 21.57 -1.14
CA PRO A 406 6.41 22.93 -1.59
C PRO A 406 7.89 23.16 -1.92
N SER A 407 8.80 22.47 -1.23
CA SER A 407 10.25 22.69 -1.31
C SER A 407 10.94 21.83 -2.37
N LEU A 408 10.34 20.69 -2.74
CA LEU A 408 10.92 19.72 -3.66
C LEU A 408 10.41 19.84 -5.10
N LEU A 409 9.90 21.01 -5.49
CA LEU A 409 9.63 21.34 -6.89
C LEU A 409 10.91 21.54 -7.71
N HIS A 410 12.09 21.45 -7.07
CA HIS A 410 13.40 21.67 -7.66
C HIS A 410 14.40 20.57 -7.24
N LEU A 411 15.57 20.60 -7.88
CA LEU A 411 16.66 19.60 -7.88
C LEU A 411 17.06 19.07 -6.48
N CYS A 412 17.63 17.86 -6.41
CA CYS A 412 17.93 17.05 -5.20
C CYS A 412 16.72 16.44 -4.46
N ARG A 413 15.52 16.51 -5.05
CA ARG A 413 14.28 15.89 -4.53
C ARG A 413 14.46 14.44 -4.05
N GLN A 414 15.01 13.57 -4.90
CA GLN A 414 15.13 12.14 -4.57
C GLN A 414 16.02 11.91 -3.34
N TRP A 415 17.19 12.56 -3.27
CA TRP A 415 18.10 12.46 -2.13
C TRP A 415 17.46 12.97 -0.83
N VAL A 416 16.71 14.08 -0.87
CA VAL A 416 15.99 14.58 0.30
C VAL A 416 14.88 13.62 0.74
N ILE A 417 14.12 13.06 -0.22
CA ILE A 417 13.09 12.07 0.08
C ILE A 417 13.73 10.83 0.71
N ASP A 418 14.80 10.29 0.13
CA ASP A 418 15.53 9.14 0.67
C ASP A 418 15.95 9.39 2.12
N ARG A 419 16.54 10.56 2.41
CA ARG A 419 16.93 10.93 3.78
C ARG A 419 15.76 11.03 4.74
N GLN A 420 14.64 11.61 4.31
CA GLN A 420 13.44 11.68 5.14
C GLN A 420 12.85 10.29 5.39
N ILE A 421 12.84 9.42 4.38
CA ILE A 421 12.39 8.03 4.47
C ILE A 421 13.25 7.26 5.47
N LEU A 422 14.57 7.32 5.36
CA LEU A 422 15.49 6.63 6.26
C LEU A 422 15.36 7.14 7.70
N HIS A 423 15.17 8.45 7.89
CA HIS A 423 14.88 9.01 9.21
C HIS A 423 13.58 8.43 9.80
N ILE A 424 12.50 8.41 9.02
CA ILE A 424 11.20 7.86 9.43
C ILE A 424 11.35 6.38 9.80
N MET A 425 12.04 5.60 8.97
CA MET A 425 12.28 4.18 9.23
C MET A 425 13.02 3.98 10.55
N LYS A 426 14.09 4.76 10.79
CA LYS A 426 14.86 4.72 12.04
C LYS A 426 14.03 5.07 13.27
N ASP A 427 13.15 6.06 13.17
CA ASP A 427 12.27 6.44 14.29
C ASP A 427 11.21 5.35 14.55
N ASN A 428 10.62 4.80 13.50
CA ASN A 428 9.66 3.71 13.60
C ASN A 428 10.28 2.44 14.23
N LEU A 429 11.54 2.12 13.91
CA LEU A 429 12.27 0.99 14.52
C LEU A 429 12.30 1.06 16.06
N ARG A 430 12.42 2.26 16.64
CA ARG A 430 12.44 2.46 18.10
C ARG A 430 11.09 2.15 18.77
N THR A 431 10.00 2.12 18.00
CA THR A 431 8.64 1.99 18.52
C THR A 431 7.98 0.65 18.20
N LEU A 432 8.71 -0.32 17.62
CA LEU A 432 8.16 -1.62 17.21
C LEU A 432 7.53 -2.40 18.37
N ALA A 433 8.17 -2.44 19.55
CA ALA A 433 7.60 -3.09 20.73
C ALA A 433 6.29 -2.40 21.18
N CYS A 434 6.26 -1.06 21.16
CA CYS A 434 5.06 -0.27 21.44
C CYS A 434 3.97 -0.50 20.40
N TYR A 435 4.32 -0.72 19.13
CA TYR A 435 3.38 -1.11 18.07
C TYR A 435 2.69 -2.44 18.42
N ILE A 436 3.46 -3.49 18.73
CA ILE A 436 2.91 -4.82 19.07
C ILE A 436 1.99 -4.72 20.29
N HIS A 437 2.44 -4.02 21.35
CA HIS A 437 1.66 -3.85 22.57
C HIS A 437 0.31 -3.14 22.30
N ARG A 438 0.32 -2.04 21.54
CA ARG A 438 -0.90 -1.31 21.16
C ARG A 438 -1.84 -2.18 20.34
N LYS A 439 -1.31 -2.95 19.37
CA LYS A 439 -2.11 -3.85 18.53
C LYS A 439 -2.75 -4.98 19.34
N ARG A 440 -2.04 -5.59 20.29
CA ARG A 440 -2.62 -6.59 21.20
C ARG A 440 -3.77 -6.02 22.03
N LYS A 441 -3.61 -4.79 22.57
CA LYS A 441 -4.68 -4.11 23.31
C LYS A 441 -5.90 -3.79 22.44
N ALA A 442 -5.68 -3.45 21.16
CA ALA A 442 -6.77 -3.28 20.21
C ALA A 442 -7.49 -4.61 19.94
N CYS A 443 -6.75 -5.70 19.76
CA CYS A 443 -7.29 -7.06 19.57
C CYS A 443 -8.18 -7.49 20.73
N THR A 444 -7.74 -7.33 21.98
CA THR A 444 -8.55 -7.70 23.15
C THR A 444 -9.85 -6.91 23.25
N LYS A 445 -9.82 -5.62 22.87
CA LYS A 445 -11.01 -4.78 22.81
C LYS A 445 -11.97 -5.20 21.70
N CYS A 446 -11.47 -5.57 20.52
CA CYS A 446 -12.31 -6.08 19.42
C CYS A 446 -12.91 -7.45 19.77
N ASP A 447 -12.10 -8.39 20.26
CA ASP A 447 -12.55 -9.74 20.64
C ASP A 447 -13.62 -9.70 21.74
N SER A 448 -13.46 -8.86 22.76
CA SER A 448 -14.48 -8.72 23.83
C SER A 448 -15.82 -8.21 23.30
N LYS A 449 -15.83 -7.25 22.37
CA LYS A 449 -17.06 -6.76 21.72
C LYS A 449 -17.71 -7.84 20.86
N ALA A 450 -16.93 -8.48 20.00
CA ALA A 450 -17.41 -9.53 19.11
C ALA A 450 -17.99 -10.71 19.90
N ARG A 451 -17.31 -11.15 20.96
CA ARG A 451 -17.81 -12.22 21.85
C ARG A 451 -19.10 -11.85 22.56
N LYS A 452 -19.25 -10.59 22.99
CA LYS A 452 -20.49 -10.14 23.62
C LYS A 452 -21.68 -10.30 22.67
N ILE A 453 -21.56 -9.84 21.42
CA ILE A 453 -22.61 -9.98 20.40
C ILE A 453 -22.96 -11.45 20.17
N LEU A 454 -21.94 -12.32 20.02
CA LEU A 454 -22.16 -13.76 19.83
C LEU A 454 -22.83 -14.43 21.04
N GLN A 455 -22.52 -14.00 22.26
CA GLN A 455 -23.11 -14.52 23.50
C GLN A 455 -24.54 -14.05 23.71
N ASP A 456 -24.87 -12.82 23.30
CA ASP A 456 -26.18 -12.22 23.46
C ASP A 456 -27.23 -12.96 22.59
N HIS A 457 -26.86 -13.32 21.36
CA HIS A 457 -27.77 -13.94 20.38
C HIS A 457 -27.72 -15.48 20.34
N LYS A 458 -26.67 -16.12 20.86
CA LYS A 458 -26.52 -17.59 21.01
C LYS A 458 -26.74 -18.43 19.73
N VAL A 459 -26.46 -17.86 18.56
CA VAL A 459 -26.53 -18.60 17.29
C VAL A 459 -25.31 -19.53 17.17
N PRO A 460 -25.48 -20.82 16.80
CA PRO A 460 -24.36 -21.73 16.62
C PRO A 460 -23.37 -21.24 15.55
N GLU A 461 -22.07 -21.31 15.84
CA GLU A 461 -21.02 -20.85 14.92
C GLU A 461 -21.05 -21.55 13.56
N ARG A 462 -21.36 -22.86 13.54
CA ARG A 462 -21.49 -23.63 12.30
C ARG A 462 -22.55 -23.03 11.38
N GLU A 463 -23.70 -22.67 11.95
CA GLU A 463 -24.80 -22.08 11.20
C GLU A 463 -24.40 -20.70 10.66
N LEU A 464 -23.74 -19.87 11.46
CA LEU A 464 -23.25 -18.56 11.00
C LEU A 464 -22.28 -18.68 9.80
N ARG A 465 -21.42 -19.71 9.79
CA ARG A 465 -20.51 -19.95 8.65
C ARG A 465 -21.24 -20.41 7.40
N GLU A 466 -22.24 -21.29 7.54
CA GLU A 466 -23.09 -21.74 6.43
C GLU A 466 -23.89 -20.55 5.85
N GLN A 467 -24.45 -19.71 6.72
CA GLN A 467 -25.18 -18.49 6.35
C GLN A 467 -24.28 -17.45 5.67
N TRP A 468 -23.06 -17.24 6.17
CA TRP A 468 -22.06 -16.37 5.52
C TRP A 468 -21.68 -16.88 4.12
N GLN A 469 -21.43 -18.18 3.96
CA GLN A 469 -21.13 -18.77 2.65
C GLN A 469 -22.31 -18.63 1.69
N ALA A 470 -23.54 -18.86 2.16
CA ALA A 470 -24.74 -18.67 1.36
C ALA A 470 -24.91 -17.20 0.92
N GLN A 471 -24.61 -16.25 1.80
CA GLN A 471 -24.61 -14.82 1.47
C GLN A 471 -23.61 -14.51 0.36
N VAL A 472 -22.34 -14.91 0.52
CA VAL A 472 -21.29 -14.66 -0.46
C VAL A 472 -21.68 -15.25 -1.82
N LEU A 473 -22.06 -16.53 -1.87
CA LEU A 473 -22.45 -17.20 -3.11
C LEU A 473 -23.65 -16.53 -3.80
N SER A 474 -24.66 -16.14 -3.02
CA SER A 474 -25.85 -15.47 -3.56
C SER A 474 -25.53 -14.08 -4.11
N GLN A 475 -24.65 -13.32 -3.46
CA GLN A 475 -24.37 -11.93 -3.78
C GLN A 475 -23.22 -11.75 -4.78
N THR A 476 -22.41 -12.79 -5.02
CA THR A 476 -21.33 -12.78 -6.04
C THR A 476 -21.70 -13.55 -7.31
N ALA A 477 -22.91 -14.12 -7.38
CA ALA A 477 -23.39 -14.82 -8.57
C ALA A 477 -23.52 -13.85 -9.76
N SER A 478 -22.90 -14.19 -10.89
CA SER A 478 -22.96 -13.39 -12.11
C SER A 478 -24.33 -13.45 -12.77
N LEU A 479 -24.80 -12.32 -13.29
CA LEU A 479 -25.98 -12.23 -14.17
C LEU A 479 -25.64 -12.66 -15.62
N LYS A 480 -24.82 -13.72 -15.79
CA LYS A 480 -24.15 -14.13 -17.05
C LYS A 480 -25.02 -14.03 -18.30
N CYS A 481 -26.30 -14.39 -18.22
CA CYS A 481 -27.18 -14.50 -19.38
C CYS A 481 -27.41 -13.15 -20.10
N ILE A 482 -27.45 -12.04 -19.37
CA ILE A 482 -27.70 -10.70 -19.93
C ILE A 482 -26.42 -10.17 -20.60
N VAL A 483 -25.28 -10.38 -19.95
CA VAL A 483 -23.96 -9.93 -20.44
C VAL A 483 -23.55 -10.73 -21.68
N GLU A 484 -23.67 -12.06 -21.64
CA GLU A 484 -23.40 -12.94 -22.79
C GLU A 484 -24.27 -12.55 -23.99
N GLN A 485 -25.56 -12.24 -23.80
CA GLN A 485 -26.43 -11.77 -24.88
C GLN A 485 -25.89 -10.49 -25.54
N GLN A 486 -25.48 -9.49 -24.76
CA GLN A 486 -24.97 -8.21 -25.28
C GLN A 486 -23.63 -8.37 -26.02
N GLU A 487 -22.76 -9.25 -25.54
CA GLU A 487 -21.50 -9.59 -26.21
C GLU A 487 -21.73 -10.27 -27.56
N TRP A 488 -22.63 -11.27 -27.60
CA TRP A 488 -22.98 -11.96 -28.83
C TRP A 488 -23.73 -11.05 -29.82
N GLN A 489 -24.59 -10.13 -29.34
CA GLN A 489 -25.19 -9.09 -30.18
C GLN A 489 -24.14 -8.18 -30.82
N SER A 490 -23.17 -7.71 -30.03
CA SER A 490 -22.08 -6.87 -30.53
C SER A 490 -21.18 -7.62 -31.52
N ARG A 491 -20.97 -8.92 -31.30
CA ARG A 491 -20.24 -9.79 -32.21
C ARG A 491 -20.96 -10.00 -33.54
N VAL A 492 -22.28 -10.22 -33.52
CA VAL A 492 -23.11 -10.31 -34.73
C VAL A 492 -23.05 -9.02 -35.54
N VAL A 493 -23.14 -7.84 -34.90
CA VAL A 493 -23.02 -6.54 -35.59
C VAL A 493 -21.64 -6.35 -36.23
N LYS A 494 -20.56 -6.77 -35.55
CA LYS A 494 -19.20 -6.71 -36.11
C LYS A 494 -19.01 -7.67 -37.28
N LEU A 495 -19.50 -8.91 -37.17
CA LEU A 495 -19.42 -9.91 -38.23
C LEU A 495 -20.27 -9.51 -39.45
N ASP A 496 -21.48 -8.97 -39.25
CA ASP A 496 -22.31 -8.44 -40.34
C ASP A 496 -21.59 -7.31 -41.11
N LYS A 497 -20.87 -6.43 -40.39
CA LYS A 497 -20.04 -5.40 -41.02
C LYS A 497 -18.90 -6.02 -41.83
N LEU A 498 -18.20 -7.02 -41.30
CA LEU A 498 -17.11 -7.71 -41.99
C LEU A 498 -17.59 -8.48 -43.22
N VAL A 499 -18.76 -9.12 -43.16
CA VAL A 499 -19.40 -9.77 -44.32
C VAL A 499 -19.74 -8.75 -45.41
N ARG A 500 -20.25 -7.56 -45.03
CA ARG A 500 -20.52 -6.46 -45.99
C ARG A 500 -19.26 -5.88 -46.61
N GLU A 501 -18.14 -5.88 -45.89
CA GLU A 501 -16.85 -5.44 -46.39
C GLU A 501 -16.19 -6.52 -47.28
N ALA A 502 -16.40 -7.80 -46.96
CA ALA A 502 -15.88 -8.95 -47.70
C ALA A 502 -16.64 -9.22 -49.01
N LEU A 503 -17.84 -8.67 -49.18
CA LEU A 503 -18.67 -8.77 -50.41
C LEU A 503 -17.98 -8.30 -51.71
N TYR A 504 -16.85 -7.60 -51.60
CA TYR A 504 -16.06 -7.09 -52.73
C TYR A 504 -14.65 -7.72 -52.83
N HIS A 505 -14.35 -8.73 -52.00
CA HIS A 505 -13.07 -9.43 -51.93
C HIS A 505 -13.26 -10.96 -51.92
N ASP A 506 -12.16 -11.72 -51.96
CA ASP A 506 -12.03 -13.17 -52.20
C ASP A 506 -13.17 -14.08 -51.66
N ASP A 507 -13.65 -15.00 -52.51
CA ASP A 507 -14.88 -15.79 -52.31
C ASP A 507 -14.78 -16.73 -51.09
N ASP A 508 -13.60 -17.29 -50.83
CA ASP A 508 -13.34 -18.19 -49.71
C ASP A 508 -13.43 -17.48 -48.34
N THR A 509 -12.99 -16.22 -48.25
CA THR A 509 -13.11 -15.42 -47.02
C THR A 509 -14.55 -14.99 -46.75
N TYR A 510 -15.33 -14.74 -47.79
CA TYR A 510 -16.75 -14.41 -47.66
C TYR A 510 -17.53 -15.59 -47.05
N VAL A 511 -17.30 -16.81 -47.57
CA VAL A 511 -17.96 -18.03 -47.05
C VAL A 511 -17.63 -18.26 -45.58
N GLN A 512 -16.36 -18.11 -45.17
CA GLN A 512 -15.96 -18.27 -43.76
C GLN A 512 -16.65 -17.26 -42.82
N PHE A 513 -16.73 -15.98 -43.21
CA PHE A 513 -17.40 -14.97 -42.37
C PHE A 513 -18.92 -15.18 -42.31
N VAL A 514 -19.53 -15.69 -43.38
CA VAL A 514 -20.96 -16.04 -43.39
C VAL A 514 -21.25 -17.22 -42.46
N GLU A 515 -20.44 -18.29 -42.50
CA GLU A 515 -20.58 -19.43 -41.58
C GLU A 515 -20.37 -19.02 -40.11
N GLU A 516 -19.37 -18.19 -39.83
CA GLU A 516 -19.16 -17.64 -38.49
C GLU A 516 -20.31 -16.73 -38.02
N LEU A 517 -20.89 -15.93 -38.93
CA LEU A 517 -22.05 -15.08 -38.65
C LEU A 517 -23.30 -15.91 -38.35
N GLU A 518 -23.55 -16.98 -39.12
CA GLU A 518 -24.67 -17.90 -38.88
C GLU A 518 -24.51 -18.61 -37.53
N SER A 519 -23.33 -19.10 -37.20
CA SER A 519 -23.04 -19.72 -35.90
C SER A 519 -23.23 -18.75 -34.72
N ALA A 520 -22.77 -17.50 -34.88
CA ALA A 520 -22.96 -16.44 -33.89
C ALA A 520 -24.44 -16.06 -33.72
N CYS A 521 -25.21 -16.00 -34.82
CA CYS A 521 -26.66 -15.76 -34.78
C CYS A 521 -27.40 -16.89 -34.06
N GLN A 522 -27.07 -18.16 -34.34
CA GLN A 522 -27.66 -19.32 -33.66
C GLN A 522 -27.39 -19.30 -32.15
N THR A 523 -26.15 -18.98 -31.76
CA THR A 523 -25.76 -18.86 -30.35
C THR A 523 -26.51 -17.72 -29.67
N LEU A 524 -26.63 -16.58 -30.34
CA LEU A 524 -27.39 -15.44 -29.85
C LEU A 524 -28.87 -15.77 -29.67
N ASP A 525 -29.47 -16.51 -30.59
CA ASP A 525 -30.88 -16.89 -30.51
C ASP A 525 -31.12 -17.95 -29.43
N ALA A 526 -30.19 -18.87 -29.21
CA ALA A 526 -30.21 -19.78 -28.06
C ALA A 526 -30.11 -19.02 -26.73
N LEU A 527 -29.25 -18.00 -26.64
CA LEU A 527 -29.14 -17.13 -25.46
C LEU A 527 -30.40 -16.27 -25.25
N LYS A 528 -31.00 -15.74 -26.32
CA LYS A 528 -32.30 -15.04 -26.24
C LYS A 528 -33.41 -15.98 -25.78
N GLU A 529 -33.41 -17.24 -26.21
CA GLU A 529 -34.43 -18.20 -25.76
C GLU A 529 -34.16 -18.66 -24.32
N CYS A 530 -32.90 -18.81 -23.91
CA CYS A 530 -32.53 -19.03 -22.51
C CYS A 530 -32.94 -17.84 -21.63
N LEU A 531 -32.71 -16.61 -22.09
CA LEU A 531 -33.21 -15.40 -21.44
C LEU A 531 -34.73 -15.39 -21.41
N LYS A 532 -35.43 -15.69 -22.50
CA LYS A 532 -36.89 -15.81 -22.50
C LYS A 532 -37.39 -16.90 -21.56
N GLN A 533 -36.68 -18.02 -21.43
CA GLN A 533 -36.99 -19.07 -20.46
C GLN A 533 -36.77 -18.60 -19.03
N LYS A 534 -35.68 -17.86 -18.77
CA LYS A 534 -35.44 -17.21 -17.47
C LYS A 534 -36.44 -16.08 -17.20
N GLU A 535 -36.84 -15.31 -18.20
CA GLU A 535 -37.90 -14.30 -18.14
C GLU A 535 -39.27 -14.93 -17.91
N ARG A 536 -39.51 -16.13 -18.48
CA ARG A 536 -40.69 -16.97 -18.21
C ARG A 536 -40.70 -17.49 -16.78
N SER A 537 -39.56 -17.97 -16.25
CA SER A 537 -39.44 -18.40 -14.85
C SER A 537 -39.47 -17.23 -13.87
N LEU A 538 -39.06 -16.03 -14.30
CA LEU A 538 -39.22 -14.79 -13.52
C LEU A 538 -40.68 -14.30 -13.49
N GLY A 539 -41.63 -14.97 -14.17
CA GLY A 539 -43.07 -14.69 -14.07
C GLY A 539 -43.57 -13.41 -14.78
N VAL A 540 -42.71 -12.68 -15.50
CA VAL A 540 -43.05 -11.38 -16.12
C VAL A 540 -43.26 -11.49 -17.63
N LEU A 541 -44.16 -12.37 -18.07
CA LEU A 541 -44.63 -12.36 -19.47
C LEU A 541 -46.07 -11.88 -19.60
N ASN A 542 -46.22 -10.56 -19.57
CA ASN A 542 -47.26 -9.94 -20.36
C ASN A 542 -46.84 -8.50 -20.65
N PRO A 543 -46.61 -8.06 -21.91
CA PRO A 543 -46.38 -6.64 -22.22
C PRO A 543 -47.54 -5.74 -21.74
N ARG A 544 -48.76 -6.30 -21.67
CA ARG A 544 -49.92 -5.70 -20.99
C ARG A 544 -49.76 -5.66 -19.46
N LYS A 545 -49.14 -6.67 -18.84
CA LYS A 545 -48.71 -6.63 -17.43
C LYS A 545 -47.61 -5.58 -17.24
N LEU A 546 -46.59 -5.47 -18.09
CA LEU A 546 -45.52 -4.46 -17.95
C LEU A 546 -46.06 -3.03 -18.04
N ALA A 547 -47.03 -2.77 -18.92
CA ALA A 547 -47.78 -1.52 -18.96
C ALA A 547 -48.63 -1.30 -17.69
N ASN A 548 -49.27 -2.36 -17.18
CA ASN A 548 -49.98 -2.32 -15.88
C ASN A 548 -49.03 -2.22 -14.67
N LEU A 549 -47.78 -2.67 -14.78
CA LEU A 549 -46.73 -2.66 -13.76
C LEU A 549 -46.02 -1.30 -13.71
N LYS A 550 -45.94 -0.57 -14.84
CA LYS A 550 -45.57 0.86 -14.86
C LYS A 550 -46.52 1.75 -14.07
N GLY A 551 -47.78 1.33 -13.90
CA GLY A 551 -48.78 1.95 -13.02
C GLY A 551 -49.03 1.16 -11.73
N SER A 552 -48.19 0.17 -11.40
CA SER A 552 -48.32 -0.57 -10.15
C SER A 552 -47.92 0.36 -9.00
N GLU A 553 -48.88 0.60 -8.10
CA GLU A 553 -48.64 1.35 -6.87
C GLU A 553 -47.51 0.74 -6.02
N TYR A 554 -47.19 -0.54 -6.18
CA TYR A 554 -46.12 -1.24 -5.47
C TYR A 554 -44.74 -1.12 -6.15
N LEU A 555 -44.63 -1.40 -7.45
CA LEU A 555 -43.33 -1.47 -8.13
C LEU A 555 -42.67 -0.10 -8.32
N GLN A 556 -43.46 0.96 -8.50
CA GLN A 556 -42.92 2.30 -8.71
C GLN A 556 -42.18 2.83 -7.46
N PRO A 557 -42.74 2.75 -6.24
CA PRO A 557 -41.99 3.04 -5.02
C PRO A 557 -40.77 2.15 -4.81
N CYS A 558 -40.84 0.85 -5.14
CA CYS A 558 -39.69 -0.07 -5.04
C CYS A 558 -38.53 0.33 -5.97
N MET A 559 -38.81 0.62 -7.24
CA MET A 559 -37.78 1.05 -8.20
C MET A 559 -37.20 2.42 -7.82
N ASN A 560 -38.05 3.34 -7.37
CA ASN A 560 -37.61 4.63 -6.86
C ASN A 560 -36.73 4.48 -5.61
N ALA A 561 -37.11 3.59 -4.68
CA ALA A 561 -36.34 3.30 -3.49
C ALA A 561 -34.95 2.76 -3.85
N ARG A 562 -34.86 1.86 -4.83
CA ARG A 562 -33.58 1.34 -5.35
C ARG A 562 -32.72 2.46 -5.94
N VAL A 563 -33.28 3.31 -6.80
CA VAL A 563 -32.54 4.44 -7.40
C VAL A 563 -32.06 5.43 -6.34
N VAL A 564 -32.93 5.77 -5.37
CA VAL A 564 -32.56 6.65 -4.25
C VAL A 564 -31.47 6.00 -3.40
N LYS A 565 -31.56 4.69 -3.13
CA LYS A 565 -30.54 3.92 -2.40
C LYS A 565 -29.19 3.96 -3.11
N THR A 566 -29.15 3.77 -4.44
CA THR A 566 -27.92 3.91 -5.25
C THR A 566 -27.35 5.33 -5.16
N ARG A 567 -28.21 6.36 -5.18
CA ARG A 567 -27.76 7.76 -5.00
C ARG A 567 -27.24 8.03 -3.59
N ILE A 568 -27.86 7.47 -2.55
CA ILE A 568 -27.39 7.56 -1.17
C ILE A 568 -26.01 6.90 -1.05
N ARG A 569 -25.83 5.67 -1.57
CA ARG A 569 -24.53 4.96 -1.60
C ARG A 569 -23.46 5.84 -2.24
N LYS A 570 -23.72 6.35 -3.45
CA LYS A 570 -22.78 7.23 -4.16
C LYS A 570 -22.40 8.47 -3.35
N LYS A 571 -23.39 9.17 -2.77
CA LYS A 571 -23.13 10.37 -1.96
C LYS A 571 -22.42 10.06 -0.63
N LEU A 572 -22.72 8.94 0.01
CA LEU A 572 -22.04 8.51 1.25
C LEU A 572 -20.57 8.24 0.97
N VAL A 573 -20.28 7.52 -0.12
CA VAL A 573 -18.92 7.24 -0.58
C VAL A 573 -18.19 8.55 -0.88
N GLU A 574 -18.78 9.43 -1.70
CA GLU A 574 -18.23 10.76 -2.02
C GLU A 574 -17.97 11.60 -0.75
N GLN A 575 -18.91 11.63 0.20
CA GLN A 575 -18.76 12.38 1.44
C GLN A 575 -17.64 11.83 2.34
N LYS A 576 -17.44 10.51 2.39
CA LYS A 576 -16.37 9.89 3.20
C LYS A 576 -15.00 10.16 2.57
N PHE A 577 -14.88 10.13 1.24
CA PHE A 577 -13.66 10.54 0.53
C PHE A 577 -13.37 12.03 0.68
N GLU A 578 -14.38 12.90 0.62
CA GLU A 578 -14.21 14.35 0.79
C GLU A 578 -13.95 14.76 2.25
N ARG A 579 -14.54 14.09 3.26
CA ARG A 579 -14.18 14.31 4.68
C ARG A 579 -12.73 13.97 4.98
N ALA A 580 -12.16 12.98 4.29
CA ALA A 580 -10.73 12.68 4.39
C ALA A 580 -9.85 13.78 3.76
N ARG A 581 -10.44 14.65 2.91
CA ARG A 581 -9.74 15.68 2.13
C ARG A 581 -9.93 17.10 2.69
N LEU A 582 -11.08 17.46 3.27
CA LEU A 582 -11.39 18.80 3.80
C LEU A 582 -12.42 18.79 4.95
N GLU A 583 -12.25 19.70 5.91
CA GLU A 583 -13.18 19.97 7.05
C GLU A 583 -14.55 20.58 6.65
N LYS A 584 -14.87 20.77 5.37
CA LYS A 584 -16.17 21.29 4.90
C LYS A 584 -17.29 20.24 4.95
N ALA A 585 -17.47 19.58 6.09
CA ALA A 585 -18.39 18.45 6.28
C ALA A 585 -19.87 18.84 6.38
N TYR A 586 -20.19 20.11 6.65
CA TYR A 586 -21.54 20.52 7.07
C TYR A 586 -22.56 20.57 5.91
N GLU A 587 -22.19 21.12 4.75
CA GLU A 587 -23.12 21.30 3.61
C GLU A 587 -23.53 19.96 2.97
N GLN A 588 -22.64 18.95 2.96
CA GLN A 588 -22.92 17.65 2.35
C GLN A 588 -23.73 16.71 3.25
N GLN A 589 -23.65 16.87 4.58
CA GLN A 589 -24.40 16.05 5.54
C GLN A 589 -25.91 16.30 5.45
N VAL A 590 -26.31 17.55 5.14
CA VAL A 590 -27.70 17.92 4.86
C VAL A 590 -28.23 17.19 3.64
N ALA A 591 -27.42 17.06 2.57
CA ALA A 591 -27.86 16.44 1.31
C ALA A 591 -28.11 14.92 1.42
N VAL A 592 -27.36 14.21 2.26
CA VAL A 592 -27.57 12.76 2.52
C VAL A 592 -28.80 12.55 3.38
N SER A 593 -28.99 13.37 4.43
CA SER A 593 -30.18 13.30 5.30
C SER A 593 -31.49 13.46 4.51
N THR A 594 -31.52 14.37 3.53
CA THR A 594 -32.68 14.57 2.65
C THR A 594 -32.96 13.34 1.77
N LEU A 595 -31.92 12.68 1.24
CA LEU A 595 -32.09 11.46 0.45
C LEU A 595 -32.55 10.29 1.31
N VAL A 596 -32.01 10.14 2.53
CA VAL A 596 -32.44 9.11 3.49
C VAL A 596 -33.91 9.31 3.87
N SER A 597 -34.32 10.56 4.12
CA SER A 597 -35.72 10.92 4.38
C SER A 597 -36.63 10.59 3.19
N HIS A 598 -36.16 10.83 1.96
CA HIS A 598 -36.89 10.44 0.76
C HIS A 598 -37.01 8.91 0.62
N PHE A 599 -35.94 8.17 0.89
CA PHE A 599 -35.97 6.71 0.89
C PHE A 599 -36.95 6.18 1.93
N ASN A 600 -36.87 6.66 3.17
CA ASN A 600 -37.73 6.23 4.27
C ASN A 600 -39.21 6.56 4.01
N ARG A 601 -39.51 7.68 3.32
CA ARG A 601 -40.87 7.98 2.86
C ARG A 601 -41.39 6.93 1.87
N LEU A 602 -40.55 6.47 0.94
CA LEU A 602 -40.91 5.40 0.01
C LEU A 602 -41.10 4.06 0.74
N VAL A 603 -40.32 3.79 1.79
CA VAL A 603 -40.53 2.62 2.68
C VAL A 603 -41.87 2.72 3.41
N GLN A 604 -42.23 3.89 3.95
CA GLN A 604 -43.55 4.14 4.55
C GLN A 604 -44.71 3.97 3.56
N GLU A 605 -44.54 4.43 2.32
CA GLU A 605 -45.53 4.20 1.25
C GLU A 605 -45.72 2.70 0.98
N LEU A 606 -44.62 1.93 0.97
CA LEU A 606 -44.65 0.47 0.82
C LEU A 606 -45.27 -0.23 2.03
N GLU A 607 -45.00 0.21 3.26
CA GLU A 607 -45.65 -0.31 4.47
C GLU A 607 -47.16 -0.05 4.44
N GLY A 608 -47.58 1.15 4.03
CA GLY A 608 -48.98 1.48 3.83
C GLY A 608 -49.66 0.63 2.76
N LEU A 609 -48.95 0.32 1.65
CA LEU A 609 -49.45 -0.59 0.62
C LEU A 609 -49.55 -2.03 1.12
N LYS A 610 -48.62 -2.48 1.99
CA LYS A 610 -48.67 -3.79 2.65
C LYS A 610 -49.90 -3.91 3.54
N ALA A 611 -50.18 -2.89 4.35
CA ALA A 611 -51.35 -2.85 5.21
C ALA A 611 -52.68 -2.86 4.44
N ARG A 612 -52.71 -2.24 3.24
CA ARG A 612 -53.86 -2.25 2.32
C ARG A 612 -53.99 -3.53 1.48
N GLY A 613 -53.08 -4.49 1.62
CA GLY A 613 -53.07 -5.73 0.84
C GLY A 613 -52.66 -5.55 -0.62
N GLY A 614 -52.06 -4.41 -0.98
CA GLY A 614 -51.58 -4.10 -2.34
C GLY A 614 -50.22 -4.73 -2.68
N ILE A 615 -49.66 -5.52 -1.76
CA ILE A 615 -48.36 -6.20 -1.92
C ILE A 615 -48.59 -7.71 -1.92
N PRO A 616 -47.96 -8.46 -2.86
CA PRO A 616 -48.01 -9.92 -2.88
C PRO A 616 -47.60 -10.54 -1.53
N ARG A 617 -48.30 -11.60 -1.12
CA ARG A 617 -48.01 -12.31 0.15
C ARG A 617 -46.61 -12.93 0.09
N GLY A 618 -45.78 -12.67 1.09
CA GLY A 618 -44.40 -13.19 1.19
C GLY A 618 -43.31 -12.18 0.85
N VAL A 619 -43.65 -11.00 0.32
CA VAL A 619 -42.67 -9.95 -0.01
C VAL A 619 -42.24 -9.17 1.25
N GLU A 620 -40.93 -9.18 1.52
CA GLU A 620 -40.30 -8.34 2.53
C GLU A 620 -40.00 -6.94 1.97
N LEU A 621 -40.16 -5.93 2.84
CA LEU A 621 -39.97 -4.54 2.47
C LEU A 621 -38.53 -4.12 2.72
N PRO A 622 -38.00 -3.14 1.96
CA PRO A 622 -36.70 -2.56 2.26
C PRO A 622 -36.68 -2.00 3.69
N MET A 623 -35.59 -2.27 4.41
CA MET A 623 -35.44 -1.80 5.78
C MET A 623 -35.34 -0.27 5.86
N TRP A 624 -35.88 0.28 6.95
CA TRP A 624 -35.69 1.67 7.35
C TRP A 624 -34.20 2.02 7.48
N LEU A 625 -33.82 3.22 7.05
CA LEU A 625 -32.45 3.72 7.13
C LEU A 625 -32.33 4.83 8.15
N GLU A 626 -31.34 4.73 9.04
CA GLU A 626 -31.03 5.80 9.98
C GLU A 626 -29.83 6.63 9.52
N ALA A 627 -30.05 7.93 9.29
CA ALA A 627 -29.03 8.82 8.74
C ALA A 627 -27.78 8.97 9.64
N GLN A 628 -27.96 8.84 10.97
CA GLN A 628 -26.84 8.89 11.92
C GLN A 628 -25.97 7.63 11.85
N GLU A 629 -26.57 6.45 11.72
CA GLU A 629 -25.84 5.18 11.62
C GLU A 629 -25.09 5.06 10.28
N LEU A 630 -25.72 5.49 9.19
CA LEU A 630 -25.10 5.53 7.85
C LEU A 630 -23.85 6.40 7.77
N SER A 631 -23.67 7.33 8.70
CA SER A 631 -22.46 8.17 8.76
C SER A 631 -21.22 7.39 9.21
N ARG A 632 -21.41 6.26 9.89
CA ARG A 632 -20.32 5.34 10.27
C ARG A 632 -19.87 4.48 9.08
N MET A 633 -20.75 4.24 8.10
CA MET A 633 -20.52 3.42 6.91
C MET A 633 -19.83 2.10 7.31
N ASP A 634 -20.60 1.20 7.90
CA ASP A 634 -20.18 -0.18 8.11
C ASP A 634 -20.44 -1.00 6.84
N VAL A 635 -19.65 -2.05 6.62
CA VAL A 635 -19.83 -2.93 5.47
C VAL A 635 -21.15 -3.68 5.60
N ASP A 636 -21.66 -3.86 6.81
CA ASP A 636 -22.87 -4.65 7.06
C ASP A 636 -24.13 -3.77 7.24
N ASP A 637 -24.01 -2.47 6.92
CA ASP A 637 -25.13 -1.54 6.95
C ASP A 637 -26.25 -1.98 5.99
N PRO A 638 -27.54 -1.83 6.36
CA PRO A 638 -28.69 -2.18 5.52
C PRO A 638 -28.70 -1.46 4.16
N ILE A 639 -27.93 -0.37 4.04
CA ILE A 639 -27.76 0.35 2.79
C ILE A 639 -27.15 -0.51 1.69
N TRP A 640 -26.42 -1.58 1.99
CA TRP A 640 -25.75 -2.41 0.98
C TRP A 640 -26.60 -3.58 0.48
N VAL A 641 -27.69 -3.93 1.17
CA VAL A 641 -28.57 -5.05 0.81
C VAL A 641 -29.71 -4.59 -0.09
N ASP A 642 -29.76 -5.07 -1.33
CA ASP A 642 -30.92 -4.85 -2.21
C ASP A 642 -31.95 -5.98 -2.01
N VAL A 643 -32.93 -5.75 -1.13
CA VAL A 643 -34.04 -6.69 -0.90
C VAL A 643 -35.03 -6.57 -2.05
N MET A 644 -34.77 -7.26 -3.17
CA MET A 644 -35.76 -7.54 -4.21
C MET A 644 -35.38 -8.88 -4.86
N GLY A 645 -35.83 -9.99 -4.25
CA GLY A 645 -35.68 -11.35 -4.75
C GLY A 645 -37.01 -11.91 -5.29
N ASP A 646 -36.90 -12.81 -6.26
CA ASP A 646 -37.96 -13.35 -7.12
C ASP A 646 -39.05 -14.16 -6.40
N GLU A 647 -40.23 -14.25 -7.07
CA GLU A 647 -41.46 -14.89 -6.61
C GLU A 647 -41.40 -16.43 -6.40
N GLU A 648 -40.26 -17.12 -6.60
CA GLU A 648 -40.27 -18.59 -6.76
C GLU A 648 -39.65 -19.47 -5.65
N ALA A 649 -39.13 -18.92 -4.55
CA ALA A 649 -38.75 -19.77 -3.41
C ALA A 649 -39.88 -19.85 -2.37
N ASN A 650 -40.55 -21.00 -2.31
CA ASN A 650 -41.54 -21.35 -1.27
C ASN A 650 -40.92 -21.48 0.15
N ASN A 651 -39.67 -21.03 0.33
CA ASN A 651 -38.96 -20.85 1.58
C ASN A 651 -38.63 -19.36 1.66
N GLY A 652 -39.05 -18.68 2.73
CA GLY A 652 -38.83 -17.24 2.92
C GLY A 652 -37.36 -16.80 2.79
N PRO A 653 -37.08 -15.48 2.88
CA PRO A 653 -35.74 -14.94 2.65
C PRO A 653 -34.69 -15.63 3.53
N PRO A 654 -33.47 -15.88 3.00
CA PRO A 654 -32.41 -16.55 3.73
C PRO A 654 -32.18 -15.90 5.10
N ARG A 655 -31.86 -16.69 6.12
CA ARG A 655 -31.72 -16.20 7.50
C ARG A 655 -30.66 -15.10 7.63
N TRP A 656 -29.57 -15.16 6.86
CA TRP A 656 -28.58 -14.07 6.82
C TRP A 656 -29.15 -12.72 6.36
N MET A 657 -30.32 -12.69 5.73
CA MET A 657 -31.01 -11.47 5.30
C MET A 657 -32.15 -11.08 6.26
N SER A 658 -32.91 -12.06 6.76
CA SER A 658 -34.16 -11.83 7.50
C SER A 658 -34.00 -11.89 9.03
N ASP A 659 -33.04 -12.65 9.54
CA ASP A 659 -32.82 -12.85 10.97
C ASP A 659 -31.83 -11.83 11.53
N GLU A 660 -32.31 -10.92 12.38
CA GLU A 660 -31.51 -9.86 13.01
C GLU A 660 -30.35 -10.42 13.84
N ALA A 661 -30.57 -11.55 14.52
CA ALA A 661 -29.54 -12.19 15.33
C ALA A 661 -28.41 -12.74 14.44
N VAL A 662 -28.75 -13.38 13.32
CA VAL A 662 -27.76 -13.89 12.35
C VAL A 662 -26.99 -12.73 11.72
N ARG A 663 -27.68 -11.64 11.37
CA ARG A 663 -27.07 -10.44 10.77
C ARG A 663 -26.09 -9.73 11.70
N ALA A 664 -26.41 -9.62 12.98
CA ALA A 664 -25.49 -9.06 13.96
C ALA A 664 -24.30 -10.00 14.24
N CYS A 665 -24.54 -11.32 14.21
CA CYS A 665 -23.53 -12.32 14.53
C CYS A 665 -22.52 -12.61 13.42
N ILE A 666 -22.88 -12.50 12.13
CA ILE A 666 -21.94 -12.75 11.02
C ILE A 666 -20.73 -11.80 11.08
N PRO A 667 -20.89 -10.47 11.17
CA PRO A 667 -19.76 -9.54 11.28
C PRO A 667 -18.92 -9.77 12.53
N ALA A 668 -19.58 -10.03 13.66
CA ALA A 668 -18.91 -10.34 14.92
C ALA A 668 -18.09 -11.63 14.83
N LEU A 669 -18.59 -12.65 14.13
CA LEU A 669 -17.85 -13.89 13.87
C LEU A 669 -16.60 -13.63 13.03
N LEU A 670 -16.75 -12.88 11.93
CA LEU A 670 -15.64 -12.52 11.04
C LEU A 670 -14.59 -11.68 11.77
N GLU A 671 -15.00 -10.66 12.53
CA GLU A 671 -14.09 -9.83 13.33
C GLU A 671 -13.32 -10.68 14.36
N ARG A 672 -14.00 -11.57 15.07
CA ARG A 672 -13.36 -12.48 16.04
C ARG A 672 -12.34 -13.41 15.36
N ASP A 673 -12.63 -13.91 14.16
CA ASP A 673 -11.69 -14.75 13.42
C ASP A 673 -10.48 -13.94 12.92
N ARG A 674 -10.69 -12.70 12.44
CA ARG A 674 -9.59 -11.78 12.09
C ARG A 674 -8.74 -11.39 13.29
N VAL A 675 -9.33 -11.24 14.48
CA VAL A 675 -8.56 -11.01 15.72
C VAL A 675 -7.65 -12.20 16.04
N LYS A 676 -8.11 -13.45 15.84
CA LYS A 676 -7.26 -14.63 16.08
C LYS A 676 -6.04 -14.64 15.14
N GLU A 677 -6.25 -14.36 13.86
CA GLU A 677 -5.16 -14.24 12.88
C GLU A 677 -4.18 -13.12 13.27
N GLU A 678 -4.70 -11.95 13.66
CA GLU A 678 -3.87 -10.83 14.08
C GLU A 678 -3.05 -11.16 15.34
N LEU A 679 -3.61 -11.88 16.31
CA LEU A 679 -2.90 -12.32 17.50
C LEU A 679 -1.79 -13.32 17.19
N GLU A 680 -2.04 -14.29 16.31
CA GLU A 680 -1.03 -15.24 15.83
C GLU A 680 0.11 -14.50 15.11
N GLN A 681 -0.23 -13.58 14.21
CA GLN A 681 0.74 -12.74 13.52
C GLN A 681 1.59 -11.92 14.50
N LEU A 682 0.97 -11.26 15.48
CA LEU A 682 1.67 -10.46 16.50
C LEU A 682 2.56 -11.32 17.40
N GLN A 683 2.25 -12.61 17.59
CA GLN A 683 3.09 -13.54 18.32
C GLN A 683 4.32 -13.93 17.48
N ALA A 684 4.13 -14.25 16.21
CA ALA A 684 5.23 -14.50 15.27
C ALA A 684 6.16 -13.28 15.15
N GLU A 685 5.60 -12.08 14.98
CA GLU A 685 6.34 -10.81 14.92
C GLU A 685 7.16 -10.55 16.20
N GLU A 686 6.64 -10.87 17.39
CA GLU A 686 7.40 -10.72 18.64
C GLU A 686 8.60 -11.68 18.72
N VAL A 687 8.41 -12.94 18.30
CA VAL A 687 9.50 -13.94 18.26
C VAL A 687 10.57 -13.49 17.28
N THR A 688 10.17 -13.06 16.09
CA THR A 688 11.07 -12.52 15.06
C THR A 688 11.84 -11.30 15.57
N LEU A 689 11.18 -10.35 16.25
CA LEU A 689 11.85 -9.17 16.81
C LEU A 689 12.95 -9.55 17.79
N LYS A 690 12.67 -10.48 18.71
CA LYS A 690 13.63 -10.94 19.73
C LYS A 690 14.82 -11.65 19.08
N SER A 691 14.57 -12.49 18.07
CA SER A 691 15.63 -13.18 17.32
C SER A 691 16.51 -12.18 16.59
N TRP A 692 15.91 -11.27 15.84
CA TRP A 692 16.63 -10.25 15.08
C TRP A 692 17.45 -9.33 16.00
N LEU A 693 16.88 -8.87 17.12
CA LEU A 693 17.60 -8.03 18.08
C LEU A 693 18.84 -8.73 18.64
N ARG A 694 18.77 -10.02 18.96
CA ARG A 694 19.94 -10.79 19.39
C ARG A 694 20.98 -10.87 18.29
N GLU A 695 20.55 -11.19 17.06
CA GLU A 695 21.45 -11.29 15.91
C GLU A 695 22.17 -9.97 15.62
N GLU A 696 21.48 -8.83 15.71
CA GLU A 696 22.07 -7.49 15.55
C GLU A 696 23.02 -7.11 16.70
N ILE A 697 22.68 -7.44 17.95
CA ILE A 697 23.57 -7.24 19.10
C ILE A 697 24.85 -8.04 18.89
N ASP A 698 24.75 -9.32 18.55
CA ASP A 698 25.90 -10.20 18.34
C ASP A 698 26.79 -9.70 17.20
N ARG A 699 26.20 -9.34 16.05
CA ARG A 699 26.93 -8.74 14.91
C ARG A 699 27.64 -7.45 15.32
N THR A 700 26.97 -6.59 16.08
CA THR A 700 27.53 -5.31 16.54
C THR A 700 28.70 -5.54 17.51
N LEU A 701 28.59 -6.51 18.43
CA LEU A 701 29.66 -6.88 19.35
C LEU A 701 30.88 -7.45 18.62
N VAL A 702 30.66 -8.33 17.64
CA VAL A 702 31.75 -8.89 16.80
C VAL A 702 32.42 -7.78 15.97
N ALA A 703 31.64 -6.90 15.33
CA ALA A 703 32.16 -5.79 14.57
C ALA A 703 32.98 -4.84 15.44
N ARG A 704 32.51 -4.53 16.66
CA ARG A 704 33.23 -3.73 17.65
C ARG A 704 34.55 -4.38 18.06
N ALA A 705 34.55 -5.68 18.32
CA ALA A 705 35.76 -6.43 18.67
C ALA A 705 36.77 -6.42 17.52
N GLY A 706 36.32 -6.63 16.28
CA GLY A 706 37.14 -6.58 15.07
C GLY A 706 37.68 -5.19 14.72
N ALA A 707 36.95 -4.13 15.08
CA ALA A 707 37.39 -2.74 14.89
C ALA A 707 38.47 -2.29 15.89
N GLY A 708 38.85 -3.14 16.86
CA GLY A 708 40.00 -2.93 17.75
C GLY A 708 39.87 -1.68 18.64
N GLY A 709 39.09 -1.76 19.72
CA GLY A 709 39.24 -0.93 20.93
C GLY A 709 39.22 0.61 20.80
N MET A 710 39.03 1.21 19.62
CA MET A 710 39.11 2.66 19.43
C MET A 710 37.80 3.42 19.70
N PHE A 711 36.71 2.73 20.06
CA PHE A 711 35.43 3.37 20.36
C PHE A 711 34.95 2.99 21.77
N HIS A 712 35.08 3.94 22.70
CA HIS A 712 34.53 3.87 24.05
C HIS A 712 33.02 4.21 24.00
N ILE A 713 32.17 3.18 23.94
CA ILE A 713 30.80 3.27 24.45
C ILE A 713 30.63 2.10 25.42
N SER A 714 30.30 2.42 26.68
CA SER A 714 30.11 1.42 27.75
C SER A 714 28.83 0.63 27.50
N LEU A 715 28.86 -0.68 27.74
CA LEU A 715 27.69 -1.55 27.66
C LEU A 715 26.59 -1.14 28.67
N ASP A 716 26.98 -0.47 29.75
CA ASP A 716 26.07 -0.04 30.82
C ASP A 716 25.11 1.09 30.42
N GLU A 717 25.30 1.72 29.25
CA GLU A 717 24.36 2.73 28.71
C GLU A 717 23.34 2.13 27.73
N LEU A 718 23.49 0.87 27.32
CA LEU A 718 22.67 0.19 26.29
C LEU A 718 21.68 -0.85 26.86
N LEU A 719 21.95 -1.37 28.06
CA LEU A 719 21.04 -2.22 28.85
C LEU A 719 20.15 -1.36 29.74
#